data_AF-A0A1Y1IKA6-F1
#
_entry.id   AF-A0A1Y1IKA6-F1
#
_cell.length_a   1.000
_cell.length_b   1.000
_cell.length_c   1.000
_cell.angle_alpha   90.00
_cell.angle_beta   90.00
_cell.angle_gamma   90.00
#
_symmetry.space_group_name_H-M   'P 1'
#
loop_
_entity.id
_entity.type
_entity.pdbx_description
1 polymer ?
#
loop_
_entity_poly.entity_id
_entity_poly.type
_entity_poly.pdbx_seq_one_letter_code
_entity_poly.pdbx_strand_id
1 'polypeptide(L)'
;MSSVIRVCVSCVCPASACPHVAGSPLWAPVLPLDAKGVQLEVPKLVRPTDSFEVHDPLVTSLRRPVRVSELVQRDFEELSAAGCLSAPCPKPGLAPCGTAWQALLQSACVHSLRWSQEVKVRVYCCGCPLKHTVHFNGEALGLYAWSRAIIVRQETCQLLLRSVQGIGSAFSALISAQKAVRGLFSPGAAPLLSEESWRKVCLAFFRLCGRSILECCSLYGPHPDVLVCNGIAGLACADGSRSKGGLAGTAASELRPFTAPSRNGFGENVVKHMEAARLRLEGRGLKRRLIHQPELRALLARYSQHHPKDPDLGAQLSEGEFHELLVALDRDDVELVSEFVPDPDNADAEPVLLHWRRRLLQEQIGQIRSKNRAARLLLEGIRGETLAALGANPRGVRSPRKWWAELLYALGTPQSVADDSNLIQHGAALAVVRTILLGGSADEGGKAVLAEHAPILRRLLDSYDGVFPAFFLPTLHHLYRLTLFGRGAVGLGVGRAGWALSAIEGLDACVWLLQLRRDVQGSWNEERDESYTFWRERANRLLPGVEALQPPNPSVYALNQAERELLHNRLGLSGNGRLLEALPKDHPYCREQNVLGCYPLPGWEQKRPLPQYKPFEDELGRAVESSEEHRCKSSLTVAEYDTKVAKAKSQKAGKRLQKHTAKGGFVFVCPHRVIYGFHAMLRGESPRDPFAVLYTRLHRHNLPSVLFYDNACKLRAYSMRREPGFFADVRFLCDR
;
A
#
# COMPACT_ATOMS: atom_id res chain seq x y z
N MET A 1 16.69 -30.03 2.26
CA MET A 1 15.48 -30.88 2.42
C MET A 1 15.64 -31.64 3.72
N SER A 2 14.72 -31.47 4.68
CA SER A 2 14.76 -32.14 5.98
C SER A 2 14.37 -33.60 5.80
N SER A 3 15.17 -34.55 6.29
CA SER A 3 14.78 -35.96 6.33
C SER A 3 13.73 -36.16 7.43
N VAL A 4 12.78 -37.08 7.23
CA VAL A 4 11.75 -37.45 8.21
C VAL A 4 11.94 -38.91 8.63
N ILE A 5 11.64 -39.21 9.90
CA ILE A 5 11.78 -40.54 10.49
C ILE A 5 10.43 -40.97 11.09
N ARG A 6 10.11 -42.27 11.05
CA ARG A 6 8.90 -42.78 11.72
C ARG A 6 9.09 -42.67 13.22
N VAL A 7 8.01 -42.45 13.97
CA VAL A 7 8.05 -42.38 15.43
C VAL A 7 6.93 -43.20 16.08
N CYS A 8 7.11 -43.57 17.34
CA CYS A 8 6.10 -44.28 18.13
C CYS A 8 4.93 -43.37 18.51
N VAL A 9 3.72 -43.93 18.47
CA VAL A 9 2.45 -43.22 18.77
C VAL A 9 2.13 -43.18 20.28
N SER A 10 2.66 -44.12 21.06
CA SER A 10 2.22 -44.36 22.46
C SER A 10 3.23 -43.93 23.53
N CYS A 11 4.31 -43.23 23.16
CA CYS A 11 5.37 -42.83 24.09
C CYS A 11 5.01 -41.55 24.84
N VAL A 12 4.16 -41.63 25.87
CA VAL A 12 3.69 -40.44 26.61
C VAL A 12 4.33 -40.31 28.00
N CYS A 13 5.03 -41.32 28.55
CA CYS A 13 5.65 -41.20 29.88
C CYS A 13 6.83 -42.19 30.08
N PRO A 14 7.94 -41.80 30.76
CA PRO A 14 9.12 -42.65 30.93
C PRO A 14 9.06 -43.63 32.12
N ALA A 15 7.97 -43.67 32.89
CA ALA A 15 7.86 -44.53 34.06
C ALA A 15 7.71 -46.04 33.76
N SER A 16 7.56 -46.44 32.50
CA SER A 16 7.44 -47.84 32.08
C SER A 16 8.16 -48.09 30.75
N ALA A 17 8.82 -49.26 30.63
CA ALA A 17 9.42 -49.69 29.36
C ALA A 17 8.40 -49.62 28.21
N CYS A 18 8.82 -49.09 27.06
CA CYS A 18 7.95 -48.85 25.91
C CYS A 18 7.38 -50.17 25.35
N PRO A 19 6.05 -50.39 25.34
CA PRO A 19 5.46 -51.62 24.82
C PRO A 19 5.40 -51.70 23.28
N HIS A 20 6.00 -50.75 22.55
CA HIS A 20 6.11 -50.74 21.08
C HIS A 20 4.85 -51.16 20.30
N VAL A 21 3.66 -50.71 20.71
CA VAL A 21 2.40 -51.12 20.04
C VAL A 21 2.37 -50.62 18.59
N ALA A 22 1.99 -51.51 17.67
CA ALA A 22 1.86 -51.21 16.24
C ALA A 22 0.57 -50.41 16.00
N GLY A 23 0.70 -49.11 15.75
CA GLY A 23 -0.37 -48.22 15.29
C GLY A 23 0.03 -47.47 14.02
N SER A 24 -0.86 -46.61 13.51
CA SER A 24 -0.63 -45.78 12.31
C SER A 24 0.68 -44.97 12.41
N PRO A 25 1.49 -44.89 11.34
CA PRO A 25 2.83 -44.29 11.42
C PRO A 25 2.77 -42.76 11.57
N LEU A 26 3.23 -42.25 12.71
CA LEU A 26 3.58 -40.82 12.89
C LEU A 26 5.01 -40.56 12.37
N TRP A 27 5.28 -39.33 11.94
CA TRP A 27 6.57 -38.92 11.38
C TRP A 27 7.10 -37.70 12.13
N ALA A 28 8.40 -37.67 12.40
CA ALA A 28 9.08 -36.51 12.98
C ALA A 28 10.23 -36.04 12.08
N PRO A 29 10.48 -34.72 12.00
CA PRO A 29 11.62 -34.19 11.27
C PRO A 29 12.93 -34.49 11.98
N VAL A 30 13.96 -34.82 11.21
CA VAL A 30 15.34 -34.95 11.68
C VAL A 30 16.07 -33.65 11.38
N LEU A 31 16.52 -32.97 12.43
CA LEU A 31 17.17 -31.66 12.35
C LEU A 31 18.57 -31.72 12.98
N PRO A 32 19.47 -30.79 12.63
CA PRO A 32 20.73 -30.62 13.37
C PRO A 32 20.47 -30.31 14.85
N LEU A 33 21.44 -30.67 15.72
CA LEU A 33 21.34 -30.42 17.17
C LEU A 33 21.12 -28.94 17.52
N ASP A 34 21.77 -28.04 16.79
CA ASP A 34 21.69 -26.58 17.02
C ASP A 34 20.61 -25.88 16.18
N ALA A 35 19.63 -26.65 15.67
CA ALA A 35 18.53 -26.11 14.90
C ALA A 35 17.71 -25.07 15.68
N LYS A 36 17.25 -24.06 14.94
CA LYS A 36 16.34 -23.00 15.40
C LYS A 36 15.09 -23.07 14.53
N GLY A 37 13.93 -23.04 15.16
CA GLY A 37 12.60 -23.19 14.54
C GLY A 37 12.29 -24.66 14.44
N VAL A 38 12.48 -25.36 15.56
CA VAL A 38 12.47 -26.81 15.63
C VAL A 38 11.06 -27.38 15.47
N GLN A 39 10.07 -26.67 15.99
CA GLN A 39 8.67 -26.95 15.70
C GLN A 39 8.34 -26.55 14.26
N LEU A 40 7.94 -27.55 13.45
CA LEU A 40 7.53 -27.39 12.05
C LEU A 40 6.02 -27.55 11.84
N GLU A 41 5.32 -28.08 12.84
CA GLU A 41 3.87 -28.22 12.85
C GLU A 41 3.22 -26.91 13.24
N VAL A 42 2.09 -26.61 12.60
CA VAL A 42 1.31 -25.41 12.86
C VAL A 42 0.88 -25.39 14.33
N PRO A 43 1.22 -24.34 15.10
CA PRO A 43 0.76 -24.21 16.48
C PRO A 43 -0.77 -24.08 16.54
N LYS A 44 -1.44 -24.83 17.44
CA LYS A 44 -2.85 -24.60 17.79
C LYS A 44 -3.05 -23.18 18.33
N LEU A 45 -3.72 -22.33 17.54
CA LEU A 45 -4.17 -21.02 18.01
C LEU A 45 -5.28 -21.22 19.05
N VAL A 46 -4.91 -21.30 20.33
CA VAL A 46 -5.88 -21.41 21.44
C VAL A 46 -6.86 -20.25 21.37
N ARG A 47 -8.11 -20.52 21.01
CA ARG A 47 -9.22 -19.57 21.08
C ARG A 47 -9.78 -19.57 22.51
N PRO A 48 -10.25 -18.41 23.03
CA PRO A 48 -11.01 -18.37 24.28
C PRO A 48 -12.24 -19.28 24.30
N THR A 49 -12.72 -19.71 23.13
CA THR A 49 -13.92 -20.53 22.90
C THR A 49 -13.62 -22.03 22.70
N ASP A 50 -12.36 -22.46 22.69
CA ASP A 50 -12.03 -23.89 22.57
C ASP A 50 -12.42 -24.61 23.89
N SER A 51 -13.05 -25.78 23.77
CA SER A 51 -13.91 -26.42 24.79
C SER A 51 -13.30 -26.66 26.19
N PHE A 52 -14.18 -26.84 27.18
CA PHE A 52 -13.93 -26.99 28.63
C PHE A 52 -13.18 -28.27 29.08
N GLU A 53 -12.66 -29.10 28.17
CA GLU A 53 -12.05 -30.41 28.50
C GLU A 53 -10.50 -30.34 28.57
N VAL A 54 -9.88 -31.24 29.34
CA VAL A 54 -8.42 -31.37 29.45
C VAL A 54 -7.90 -32.04 28.17
N HIS A 55 -7.47 -31.23 27.20
CA HIS A 55 -7.15 -31.66 25.83
C HIS A 55 -5.93 -32.59 25.65
N ASP A 56 -5.13 -32.87 26.69
CA ASP A 56 -3.87 -33.63 26.55
C ASP A 56 -3.65 -34.66 27.68
N PRO A 57 -3.37 -35.95 27.36
CA PRO A 57 -3.07 -36.99 28.34
C PRO A 57 -1.90 -36.65 29.30
N LEU A 58 -0.92 -35.87 28.87
CA LEU A 58 0.19 -35.42 29.72
C LEU A 58 -0.31 -34.50 30.84
N VAL A 59 -1.33 -33.69 30.58
CA VAL A 59 -1.88 -32.78 31.58
C VAL A 59 -2.71 -33.52 32.63
N THR A 60 -3.29 -34.67 32.26
CA THR A 60 -3.94 -35.58 33.22
C THR A 60 -2.96 -36.26 34.18
N SER A 61 -1.65 -36.24 33.89
CA SER A 61 -0.61 -36.77 34.78
C SER A 61 -0.21 -35.83 35.92
N LEU A 62 -0.65 -34.57 35.88
CA LEU A 62 -0.47 -33.63 36.98
C LEU A 62 -1.29 -34.05 38.21
N ARG A 63 -0.77 -33.79 39.41
CA ARG A 63 -1.47 -33.96 40.70
C ARG A 63 -2.79 -33.19 40.75
N ARG A 64 -2.87 -32.06 40.04
CA ARG A 64 -4.08 -31.25 39.85
C ARG A 64 -4.17 -30.86 38.38
N PRO A 65 -4.84 -31.66 37.53
CA PRO A 65 -4.99 -31.35 36.12
C PRO A 65 -5.68 -30.00 35.92
N VAL A 66 -5.13 -29.17 35.05
CA VAL A 66 -5.67 -27.85 34.66
C VAL A 66 -5.83 -27.81 33.14
N ARG A 67 -6.44 -26.76 32.59
CA ARG A 67 -6.47 -26.60 31.13
C ARG A 67 -5.08 -26.26 30.60
N VAL A 68 -4.78 -26.63 29.35
CA VAL A 68 -3.50 -26.30 28.68
C VAL A 68 -3.24 -24.78 28.67
N SER A 69 -4.29 -23.97 28.54
CA SER A 69 -4.24 -22.50 28.62
C SER A 69 -3.88 -21.99 30.02
N GLU A 70 -4.17 -22.76 31.07
CA GLU A 70 -3.95 -22.40 32.47
C GLU A 70 -2.63 -22.94 33.04
N LEU A 71 -1.87 -23.71 32.26
CA LEU A 71 -0.57 -24.22 32.68
C LEU A 71 0.39 -23.08 33.06
N VAL A 72 0.88 -23.13 34.29
CA VAL A 72 1.85 -22.18 34.84
C VAL A 72 3.18 -22.85 35.17
N GLN A 73 4.13 -22.05 35.67
CA GLN A 73 5.48 -22.48 36.04
C GLN A 73 5.53 -23.81 36.82
N ARG A 74 4.74 -23.94 37.90
CA ARG A 74 4.71 -25.13 38.76
C ARG A 74 4.32 -26.40 37.99
N ASP A 75 3.38 -26.27 37.05
CA ASP A 75 2.86 -27.43 36.32
C ASP A 75 3.91 -27.95 35.33
N PHE A 76 4.70 -27.07 34.71
CA PHE A 76 5.83 -27.47 33.87
C PHE A 76 7.01 -28.05 34.66
N GLU A 77 7.23 -27.59 35.89
CA GLU A 77 8.18 -28.21 36.82
C GLU A 77 7.76 -29.64 37.16
N GLU A 78 6.47 -29.86 37.44
CA GLU A 78 5.91 -31.18 37.71
C GLU A 78 6.00 -32.11 36.50
N LEU A 79 5.61 -31.65 35.30
CA LEU A 79 5.74 -32.41 34.05
C LEU A 79 7.21 -32.75 33.74
N SER A 80 8.13 -31.83 34.04
CA SER A 80 9.57 -32.05 33.90
C SER A 80 10.06 -33.13 34.87
N ALA A 81 9.65 -33.08 36.15
CA ALA A 81 10.01 -34.07 37.16
C ALA A 81 9.44 -35.46 36.84
N ALA A 82 8.24 -35.51 36.26
CA ALA A 82 7.62 -36.74 35.76
C ALA A 82 8.24 -37.23 34.44
N GLY A 83 9.17 -36.49 33.84
CA GLY A 83 9.81 -36.83 32.57
C GLY A 83 8.86 -36.82 31.36
N CYS A 84 7.72 -36.13 31.48
CA CYS A 84 6.65 -36.05 30.48
C CYS A 84 7.02 -35.15 29.27
N LEU A 85 8.06 -34.33 29.39
CA LEU A 85 8.55 -33.46 28.31
C LEU A 85 9.53 -34.23 27.39
N SER A 86 8.99 -35.13 26.57
CA SER A 86 9.80 -36.01 25.71
C SER A 86 9.49 -35.84 24.23
N ALA A 87 10.54 -35.79 23.41
CA ALA A 87 10.44 -35.99 21.98
C ALA A 87 9.86 -37.39 21.68
N PRO A 88 9.19 -37.58 20.53
CA PRO A 88 8.68 -38.88 20.13
C PRO A 88 9.83 -39.84 19.78
N CYS A 89 9.68 -41.12 20.13
CA CYS A 89 10.73 -42.12 19.96
C CYS A 89 10.90 -42.53 18.49
N PRO A 90 12.11 -42.42 17.88
CA PRO A 90 12.33 -42.72 16.46
C PRO A 90 12.40 -44.22 16.12
N LYS A 91 11.94 -44.56 14.91
CA LYS A 91 11.96 -45.89 14.27
C LYS A 91 12.40 -45.79 12.79
N PRO A 92 13.25 -46.70 12.27
CA PRO A 92 13.93 -47.80 12.97
C PRO A 92 15.02 -47.31 13.94
N GLY A 93 15.61 -48.22 14.72
CA GLY A 93 16.61 -47.89 15.77
C GLY A 93 17.91 -47.23 15.27
N LEU A 94 18.06 -47.06 13.97
CA LEU A 94 19.17 -46.36 13.33
C LEU A 94 18.70 -45.03 12.74
N ALA A 95 19.52 -44.00 12.90
CA ALA A 95 19.36 -42.68 12.28
C ALA A 95 19.65 -42.74 10.77
N PRO A 96 19.30 -41.70 9.98
CA PRO A 96 19.60 -41.65 8.54
C PRO A 96 21.08 -41.82 8.18
N CYS A 97 21.99 -41.57 9.13
CA CYS A 97 23.43 -41.79 9.01
C CYS A 97 23.90 -43.21 9.37
N GLY A 98 22.98 -44.14 9.67
CA GLY A 98 23.31 -45.52 10.04
C GLY A 98 23.79 -45.74 11.47
N THR A 99 23.85 -44.70 12.31
CA THR A 99 24.22 -44.82 13.74
C THR A 99 23.00 -44.90 14.64
N ALA A 100 23.13 -45.56 15.80
CA ALA A 100 22.02 -45.74 16.74
C ALA A 100 21.55 -44.42 17.36
N TRP A 101 20.25 -44.33 17.61
CA TRP A 101 19.65 -43.22 18.37
C TRP A 101 19.99 -43.32 19.86
N GLN A 102 20.44 -42.23 20.45
CA GLN A 102 20.67 -42.10 21.89
C GLN A 102 19.67 -41.10 22.47
N ALA A 103 18.98 -41.49 23.54
CA ALA A 103 18.13 -40.58 24.28
C ALA A 103 19.00 -39.64 25.12
N LEU A 104 18.87 -38.33 24.89
CA LEU A 104 19.58 -37.29 25.60
C LEU A 104 18.59 -36.48 26.43
N LEU A 105 18.79 -36.46 27.74
CA LEU A 105 18.09 -35.55 28.64
C LEU A 105 18.88 -34.25 28.74
N GLN A 106 18.26 -33.12 28.41
CA GLN A 106 18.91 -31.81 28.42
C GLN A 106 18.08 -30.78 29.20
N SER A 107 18.76 -29.78 29.75
CA SER A 107 18.09 -28.60 30.31
C SER A 107 17.54 -27.71 29.19
N ALA A 108 16.29 -27.29 29.34
CA ALA A 108 15.66 -26.25 28.56
C ALA A 108 14.93 -25.28 29.50
N CYS A 109 14.54 -24.11 29.00
CA CYS A 109 13.75 -23.16 29.78
C CYS A 109 12.44 -22.86 29.04
N VAL A 110 11.32 -23.00 29.75
CA VAL A 110 10.00 -22.57 29.30
C VAL A 110 9.81 -21.12 29.70
N HIS A 111 9.53 -20.25 28.73
CA HIS A 111 9.37 -18.82 28.92
C HIS A 111 7.94 -18.35 28.67
N SER A 112 7.45 -17.52 29.58
CA SER A 112 6.31 -16.62 29.45
C SER A 112 6.79 -15.17 29.63
N LEU A 113 5.96 -14.18 29.30
CA LEU A 113 6.27 -12.78 29.61
C LEU A 113 6.43 -12.55 31.12
N ARG A 114 5.71 -13.32 31.95
CA ARG A 114 5.64 -13.11 33.41
C ARG A 114 6.60 -14.00 34.19
N TRP A 115 6.94 -15.18 33.67
CA TRP A 115 7.70 -16.20 34.39
C TRP A 115 8.59 -17.00 33.44
N SER A 116 9.57 -17.70 34.00
CA SER A 116 10.38 -18.68 33.28
C SER A 116 10.75 -19.84 34.19
N GLN A 117 10.75 -21.05 33.65
CA GLN A 117 10.97 -22.29 34.41
C GLN A 117 12.00 -23.16 33.70
N GLU A 118 13.05 -23.57 34.41
CA GLU A 118 13.96 -24.59 33.91
C GLU A 118 13.27 -25.96 33.95
N VAL A 119 13.38 -26.71 32.87
CA VAL A 119 12.78 -28.02 32.68
C VAL A 119 13.80 -28.98 32.05
N LYS A 120 13.62 -30.27 32.28
CA LYS A 120 14.37 -31.34 31.61
C LYS A 120 13.55 -31.86 30.45
N VAL A 121 14.12 -31.81 29.25
CA VAL A 121 13.48 -32.25 28.02
C VAL A 121 14.29 -33.40 27.43
N ARG A 122 13.61 -34.47 27.02
CA ARG A 122 14.26 -35.59 26.33
C ARG A 122 14.21 -35.39 24.83
N VAL A 123 15.36 -35.51 24.18
CA VAL A 123 15.51 -35.54 22.70
C VAL A 123 16.26 -36.80 22.28
N TYR A 124 16.21 -37.16 21.00
CA TYR A 124 16.97 -38.30 20.47
C TYR A 124 18.04 -37.83 19.49
N CYS A 125 19.29 -38.22 19.67
CA CYS A 125 20.43 -37.80 18.85
C CYS A 125 21.24 -39.01 18.33
N CYS A 126 21.70 -38.96 17.08
CA CYS A 126 22.70 -39.90 16.56
C CYS A 126 24.08 -39.70 17.23
N GLY A 127 24.94 -40.72 17.21
CA GLY A 127 26.37 -40.59 17.57
C GLY A 127 27.27 -40.01 16.47
N CYS A 128 26.70 -39.54 15.36
CA CYS A 128 27.43 -39.06 14.20
C CYS A 128 27.91 -37.60 14.34
N PRO A 129 28.99 -37.16 13.65
CA PRO A 129 29.50 -35.79 13.75
C PRO A 129 28.45 -34.70 13.42
N LEU A 130 27.53 -35.00 12.51
CA LEU A 130 26.45 -34.09 12.09
C LEU A 130 25.28 -34.00 13.10
N LYS A 131 25.23 -34.90 14.10
CA LYS A 131 24.24 -34.91 15.20
C LYS A 131 22.79 -34.74 14.74
N HIS A 132 22.32 -35.65 13.88
CA HIS A 132 20.91 -35.83 13.55
C HIS A 132 20.08 -35.96 14.83
N THR A 133 19.06 -35.10 14.99
CA THR A 133 18.30 -34.96 16.22
C THR A 133 16.79 -34.96 15.94
N VAL A 134 16.04 -35.74 16.71
CA VAL A 134 14.58 -35.63 16.85
C VAL A 134 14.29 -34.83 18.11
N HIS A 135 13.66 -33.68 17.94
CA HIS A 135 13.44 -32.72 19.01
C HIS A 135 12.04 -32.81 19.62
N PHE A 136 11.88 -32.22 20.81
CA PHE A 136 10.59 -32.03 21.46
C PHE A 136 9.79 -30.93 20.76
N ASN A 137 8.54 -31.23 20.40
CA ASN A 137 7.63 -30.31 19.71
C ASN A 137 6.88 -29.38 20.70
N GLY A 138 6.30 -29.96 21.76
CA GLY A 138 5.60 -29.21 22.81
C GLY A 138 4.27 -28.56 22.39
N GLU A 139 3.89 -28.67 21.12
CA GLU A 139 2.69 -28.05 20.54
C GLU A 139 1.41 -28.39 21.29
N ALA A 140 1.23 -29.66 21.68
CA ALA A 140 0.05 -30.12 22.42
C ALA A 140 -0.09 -29.53 23.84
N LEU A 141 1.01 -29.04 24.42
CA LEU A 141 1.05 -28.32 25.71
C LEU A 141 0.97 -26.79 25.55
N GLY A 142 0.60 -26.30 24.35
CA GLY A 142 0.55 -24.86 24.07
C GLY A 142 1.94 -24.21 24.10
N LEU A 143 2.99 -24.97 23.80
CA LEU A 143 4.38 -24.50 23.73
C LEU A 143 4.82 -24.35 22.28
N TYR A 144 5.73 -23.42 22.08
CA TYR A 144 6.49 -23.23 20.86
C TYR A 144 7.96 -23.53 21.13
N ALA A 145 8.43 -24.70 20.68
CA ALA A 145 9.82 -25.10 20.80
C ALA A 145 10.68 -24.45 19.69
N TRP A 146 11.32 -23.33 20.03
CA TRP A 146 12.21 -22.66 19.09
C TRP A 146 13.54 -23.40 18.96
N SER A 147 14.25 -23.62 20.07
CA SER A 147 15.52 -24.34 20.08
C SER A 147 15.53 -25.37 21.21
N ARG A 148 16.57 -26.21 21.24
CA ARG A 148 16.77 -27.19 22.31
C ARG A 148 16.80 -26.60 23.73
N ALA A 149 17.09 -25.31 23.87
CA ALA A 149 17.18 -24.61 25.15
C ALA A 149 16.04 -23.61 25.40
N ILE A 150 15.39 -23.12 24.33
CA ILE A 150 14.39 -22.04 24.41
C ILE A 150 13.04 -22.56 23.94
N ILE A 151 12.12 -22.69 24.89
CA ILE A 151 10.73 -23.07 24.68
C ILE A 151 9.85 -21.93 25.18
N VAL A 152 8.81 -21.56 24.44
CA VAL A 152 8.02 -20.37 24.74
C VAL A 152 6.53 -20.68 24.73
N ARG A 153 5.75 -20.08 25.63
CA ARG A 153 4.28 -20.20 25.59
C ARG A 153 3.72 -19.54 24.33
N GLN A 154 2.90 -20.27 23.58
CA GLN A 154 2.31 -19.75 22.33
C GLN A 154 1.43 -18.51 22.60
N GLU A 155 0.67 -18.52 23.69
CA GLU A 155 -0.11 -17.37 24.17
C GLU A 155 0.73 -16.10 24.27
N THR A 156 1.97 -16.22 24.74
CA THR A 156 2.87 -15.08 24.88
C THR A 156 3.27 -14.51 23.51
N CYS A 157 3.55 -15.36 22.54
CA CYS A 157 3.82 -14.93 21.16
C CYS A 157 2.59 -14.26 20.53
N GLN A 158 1.38 -14.75 20.83
CA GLN A 158 0.13 -14.15 20.37
C GLN A 158 -0.16 -12.80 21.04
N LEU A 159 0.08 -12.66 22.34
CA LEU A 159 -0.07 -11.39 23.06
C LEU A 159 0.89 -10.34 22.49
N LEU A 160 2.15 -10.72 22.28
CA LEU A 160 3.14 -9.85 21.65
C LEU A 160 2.76 -9.46 20.22
N LEU A 161 2.15 -10.37 19.46
CA LEU A 161 1.57 -10.04 18.14
C LEU A 161 0.49 -8.97 18.25
N ARG A 162 -0.47 -9.14 19.17
CA ARG A 162 -1.57 -8.18 19.40
C ARG A 162 -1.05 -6.81 19.81
N SER A 163 0.00 -6.74 20.62
CA SER A 163 0.61 -5.47 21.02
C SER A 163 1.36 -4.76 19.90
N VAL A 164 1.93 -5.50 18.94
CA VAL A 164 2.49 -4.93 17.71
C VAL A 164 1.38 -4.36 16.82
N GLN A 165 0.23 -5.06 16.74
CA GLN A 165 -0.92 -4.67 15.91
C GLN A 165 -1.68 -3.44 16.44
N GLY A 166 -1.63 -3.14 17.75
CA GLY A 166 -2.46 -2.10 18.36
C GLY A 166 -1.86 -0.69 18.45
N ILE A 167 -0.53 -0.55 18.61
CA ILE A 167 0.10 0.74 18.96
C ILE A 167 1.36 1.04 18.10
N GLY A 168 1.73 0.16 17.16
CA GLY A 168 2.86 0.35 16.24
C GLY A 168 4.26 0.46 16.89
N SER A 169 4.35 0.63 18.21
CA SER A 169 5.57 0.96 18.96
C SER A 169 5.71 0.25 20.32
N ALA A 170 4.75 -0.60 20.72
CA ALA A 170 4.64 -1.09 22.10
C ALA A 170 5.34 -2.43 22.42
N PHE A 171 5.99 -3.10 21.45
CA PHE A 171 6.64 -4.39 21.71
C PHE A 171 7.71 -4.31 22.81
N SER A 172 8.62 -3.32 22.69
CA SER A 172 9.66 -3.06 23.69
C SER A 172 9.09 -2.60 25.02
N ALA A 173 8.05 -1.76 24.98
CA ALA A 173 7.41 -1.23 26.16
C ALA A 173 6.73 -2.34 26.99
N LEU A 174 6.03 -3.28 26.32
CA LEU A 174 5.39 -4.39 27.00
C LEU A 174 6.42 -5.33 27.64
N ILE A 175 7.48 -5.71 26.91
CA ILE A 175 8.54 -6.55 27.48
C ILE A 175 9.22 -5.85 28.65
N SER A 176 9.49 -4.55 28.52
CA SER A 176 10.11 -3.76 29.59
C SER A 176 9.23 -3.65 30.82
N ALA A 177 7.92 -3.42 30.63
CA ALA A 177 6.94 -3.36 31.72
C ALA A 177 6.83 -4.71 32.44
N GLN A 178 6.72 -5.82 31.71
CA GLN A 178 6.64 -7.15 32.31
C GLN A 178 7.94 -7.53 33.03
N LYS A 179 9.10 -7.15 32.48
CA LYS A 179 10.40 -7.32 33.14
C LYS A 179 10.51 -6.50 34.42
N ALA A 180 10.02 -5.26 34.43
CA ALA A 180 10.00 -4.40 35.61
C ALA A 180 9.09 -4.95 36.72
N VAL A 181 7.88 -5.38 36.38
CA VAL A 181 6.95 -6.05 37.30
C VAL A 181 7.63 -7.27 37.93
N ARG A 182 8.26 -8.12 37.12
CA ARG A 182 8.93 -9.30 37.65
C ARG A 182 10.13 -8.99 38.55
N GLY A 183 10.90 -7.95 38.22
CA GLY A 183 12.01 -7.49 39.07
C GLY A 183 11.55 -7.12 40.48
N LEU A 184 10.32 -6.64 40.63
CA LEU A 184 9.72 -6.31 41.92
C LEU A 184 9.18 -7.53 42.68
N PHE A 185 8.60 -8.51 41.98
CA PHE A 185 7.87 -9.61 42.61
C PHE A 185 8.60 -10.97 42.63
N SER A 186 9.72 -11.13 41.91
CA SER A 186 10.45 -12.42 41.82
C SER A 186 11.95 -12.24 41.50
N PRO A 187 12.74 -11.65 42.42
CA PRO A 187 14.13 -11.26 42.17
C PRO A 187 15.11 -12.44 41.98
N GLY A 188 14.75 -13.68 42.35
CA GLY A 188 15.59 -14.88 42.22
C GLY A 188 15.24 -15.82 41.06
N ALA A 189 14.28 -15.46 40.21
CA ALA A 189 13.77 -16.36 39.17
C ALA A 189 14.71 -16.42 37.93
N ALA A 190 14.73 -17.55 37.22
CA ALA A 190 15.60 -17.80 36.06
C ALA A 190 15.59 -16.66 35.02
N PRO A 191 16.70 -16.36 34.32
CA PRO A 191 16.78 -15.20 33.44
C PRO A 191 15.71 -15.24 32.33
N LEU A 192 15.01 -14.11 32.16
CA LEU A 192 14.10 -13.89 31.04
C LEU A 192 14.87 -13.89 29.72
N LEU A 193 14.20 -14.33 28.66
CA LEU A 193 14.68 -14.09 27.32
C LEU A 193 14.95 -12.59 27.14
N SER A 194 16.09 -12.27 26.53
CA SER A 194 16.37 -10.90 26.10
C SER A 194 15.27 -10.42 25.14
N GLU A 195 15.06 -9.12 25.07
CA GLU A 195 14.10 -8.54 24.11
C GLU A 195 14.39 -9.01 22.68
N GLU A 196 15.68 -9.09 22.31
CA GLU A 196 16.14 -9.64 21.03
C GLU A 196 15.72 -11.10 20.84
N SER A 197 15.83 -11.92 21.88
CA SER A 197 15.40 -13.32 21.83
C SER A 197 13.89 -13.41 21.67
N TRP A 198 13.10 -12.68 22.46
CA TRP A 198 11.65 -12.61 22.33
C TRP A 198 11.20 -12.25 20.90
N ARG A 199 11.84 -11.26 20.27
CA ARG A 199 11.55 -10.89 18.88
C ARG A 199 11.76 -12.05 17.93
N LYS A 200 12.92 -12.69 18.01
CA LYS A 200 13.28 -13.80 17.12
C LYS A 200 12.38 -15.04 17.34
N VAL A 201 11.94 -15.33 18.59
CA VAL A 201 10.93 -16.38 18.87
C VAL A 201 9.66 -16.06 18.09
N CYS A 202 9.12 -14.86 18.32
CA CYS A 202 7.81 -14.46 17.83
C CYS A 202 7.80 -14.42 16.30
N LEU A 203 8.88 -13.98 15.67
CA LEU A 203 9.00 -13.99 14.21
C LEU A 203 8.98 -15.40 13.62
N ALA A 204 9.69 -16.33 14.22
CA ALA A 204 9.69 -17.72 13.78
C ALA A 204 8.30 -18.35 13.98
N PHE A 205 7.65 -18.05 15.11
CA PHE A 205 6.27 -18.43 15.39
C PHE A 205 5.28 -17.83 14.37
N PHE A 206 5.42 -16.57 13.96
CA PHE A 206 4.53 -15.92 13.00
C PHE A 206 4.67 -16.47 11.58
N ARG A 207 5.90 -16.79 11.14
CA ARG A 207 6.11 -17.47 9.85
C ARG A 207 5.43 -18.84 9.83
N LEU A 208 5.43 -19.53 10.98
CA LEU A 208 4.80 -20.83 11.14
C LEU A 208 3.27 -20.71 11.17
N CYS A 209 2.73 -19.78 11.95
CA CYS A 209 1.29 -19.48 12.01
C CYS A 209 0.75 -18.91 10.70
N GLY A 210 1.55 -18.17 9.93
CA GLY A 210 1.19 -17.63 8.62
C GLY A 210 0.79 -18.70 7.61
N ARG A 211 1.13 -19.97 7.83
CA ARG A 211 0.63 -21.12 7.06
C ARG A 211 -0.80 -21.54 7.43
N SER A 212 -1.35 -21.01 8.52
CA SER A 212 -2.65 -21.36 9.12
C SER A 212 -3.58 -20.17 9.38
N ILE A 213 -3.17 -18.94 9.03
CA ILE A 213 -4.11 -17.81 8.88
C ILE A 213 -4.86 -18.03 7.55
N LEU A 214 -5.58 -19.15 7.45
CA LEU A 214 -6.46 -19.48 6.34
C LEU A 214 -7.88 -18.98 6.60
N GLU A 215 -8.15 -18.47 7.81
CA GLU A 215 -9.40 -17.82 8.15
C GLU A 215 -9.31 -16.33 7.79
N CYS A 216 -10.07 -15.92 6.78
CA CYS A 216 -10.31 -14.52 6.49
C CYS A 216 -11.17 -13.89 7.60
N CYS A 217 -11.23 -12.56 7.68
CA CYS A 217 -12.05 -11.90 8.68
C CYS A 217 -13.52 -12.31 8.53
N SER A 218 -14.18 -12.79 9.58
CA SER A 218 -15.60 -13.20 9.52
C SER A 218 -16.55 -12.09 9.10
N LEU A 219 -16.17 -10.83 9.31
CA LEU A 219 -16.97 -9.65 8.97
C LEU A 219 -16.69 -9.12 7.55
N TYR A 220 -15.42 -9.17 7.11
CA TYR A 220 -15.00 -8.60 5.83
C TYR A 220 -14.71 -9.64 4.74
N GLY A 221 -14.70 -10.92 5.09
CA GLY A 221 -14.33 -11.98 4.16
C GLY A 221 -12.89 -11.83 3.62
N PRO A 222 -12.59 -12.43 2.45
CA PRO A 222 -11.26 -12.43 1.83
C PRO A 222 -10.87 -11.09 1.18
N HIS A 223 -11.83 -10.19 0.94
CA HIS A 223 -11.62 -8.92 0.26
C HIS A 223 -12.25 -7.79 1.09
N PRO A 224 -11.50 -7.18 2.01
CA PRO A 224 -12.05 -6.16 2.89
C PRO A 224 -12.22 -4.84 2.14
N ASP A 225 -13.38 -4.20 2.31
CA ASP A 225 -13.65 -2.86 1.73
C ASP A 225 -12.71 -1.79 2.29
N VAL A 226 -12.27 -1.97 3.53
CA VAL A 226 -11.29 -1.11 4.20
C VAL A 226 -10.05 -1.92 4.52
N LEU A 227 -8.89 -1.44 4.06
CA LEU A 227 -7.62 -2.09 4.27
C LEU A 227 -6.60 -1.12 4.86
N VAL A 228 -5.81 -1.60 5.80
CA VAL A 228 -4.70 -0.88 6.42
C VAL A 228 -3.42 -1.59 6.04
N CYS A 229 -2.40 -0.85 5.62
CA CYS A 229 -1.08 -1.40 5.37
C CYS A 229 0.01 -0.53 6.00
N ASN A 230 1.08 -1.17 6.49
CA ASN A 230 2.19 -0.47 7.10
C ASN A 230 3.49 -1.29 7.04
N GLY A 231 4.63 -0.61 7.00
CA GLY A 231 5.94 -1.21 7.22
C GLY A 231 6.26 -1.32 8.70
N ILE A 232 6.71 -2.51 9.12
CA ILE A 232 7.16 -2.78 10.48
C ILE A 232 8.69 -2.78 10.48
N ALA A 233 9.25 -1.75 11.11
CA ALA A 233 10.68 -1.56 11.24
C ALA A 233 11.34 -2.54 12.23
N GLY A 234 12.59 -2.92 11.99
CA GLY A 234 13.40 -3.71 12.94
C GLY A 234 13.22 -5.23 12.84
N LEU A 235 12.53 -5.73 11.81
CA LEU A 235 12.40 -7.17 11.55
C LEU A 235 13.66 -7.81 10.91
N ALA A 236 14.52 -7.04 10.21
CA ALA A 236 15.71 -7.59 9.54
C ALA A 236 17.07 -7.04 10.01
N CYS A 237 17.13 -6.02 10.88
CA CYS A 237 18.39 -5.45 11.39
C CYS A 237 18.66 -5.75 12.88
N ALA A 238 18.15 -6.87 13.40
CA ALA A 238 18.30 -7.26 14.81
C ALA A 238 19.28 -8.43 15.00
N ASP A 239 20.43 -8.39 14.33
CA ASP A 239 21.63 -9.12 14.71
C ASP A 239 22.70 -8.12 15.13
N GLY A 240 22.76 -7.80 16.41
CA GLY A 240 23.92 -7.16 17.03
C GLY A 240 25.20 -8.01 17.01
N SER A 241 25.29 -9.00 16.11
CA SER A 241 26.43 -9.88 15.92
C SER A 241 26.97 -9.75 14.50
N ARG A 242 28.29 -9.86 14.33
CA ARG A 242 29.00 -9.92 13.03
C ARG A 242 28.65 -11.19 12.20
N SER A 243 27.47 -11.80 12.39
CA SER A 243 27.07 -13.07 11.79
C SER A 243 25.58 -13.12 11.39
N LYS A 244 25.33 -12.67 10.15
CA LYS A 244 24.44 -13.22 9.10
C LYS A 244 23.14 -13.95 9.54
N GLY A 245 22.25 -13.33 10.31
CA GLY A 245 21.07 -14.03 10.86
C GLY A 245 19.71 -13.32 10.83
N GLY A 246 19.60 -12.12 10.26
CA GLY A 246 18.30 -11.43 10.08
C GLY A 246 17.42 -12.00 8.97
N LEU A 247 16.16 -11.53 8.87
CA LEU A 247 15.28 -11.74 7.69
C LEU A 247 15.98 -11.39 6.35
N ALA A 248 17.02 -10.55 6.42
CA ALA A 248 17.92 -10.22 5.34
C ALA A 248 19.38 -10.59 5.66
N GLY A 249 19.64 -11.85 6.03
CA GLY A 249 21.00 -12.41 6.14
C GLY A 249 21.78 -12.27 4.83
N THR A 250 23.07 -12.63 4.77
CA THR A 250 23.86 -12.41 3.52
C THR A 250 23.42 -13.22 2.31
N ALA A 251 22.59 -14.26 2.47
CA ALA A 251 21.94 -14.86 1.30
C ALA A 251 20.90 -13.90 0.68
N ALA A 252 20.32 -12.99 1.47
CA ALA A 252 19.33 -12.02 1.01
C ALA A 252 19.94 -10.81 0.29
N SER A 253 21.26 -10.57 0.38
CA SER A 253 21.92 -9.59 -0.51
C SER A 253 22.00 -10.08 -1.97
N GLU A 254 21.84 -11.38 -2.19
CA GLU A 254 21.77 -11.99 -3.53
C GLU A 254 20.31 -12.07 -4.04
N LEU A 255 19.32 -11.82 -3.17
CA LEU A 255 17.90 -11.83 -3.53
C LEU A 255 17.46 -10.45 -4.04
N ARG A 256 16.65 -10.46 -5.09
CA ARG A 256 15.97 -9.24 -5.57
C ARG A 256 14.87 -8.84 -4.57
N PRO A 257 14.61 -7.54 -4.39
CA PRO A 257 13.50 -7.08 -3.56
C PRO A 257 12.15 -7.65 -4.02
N PHE A 258 11.21 -7.88 -3.10
CA PHE A 258 9.84 -8.32 -3.41
C PHE A 258 9.16 -7.43 -4.48
N THR A 259 9.49 -6.15 -4.46
CA THR A 259 8.98 -5.13 -5.38
C THR A 259 9.71 -5.07 -6.71
N ALA A 260 10.72 -5.89 -6.99
CA ALA A 260 11.42 -5.84 -8.28
C ALA A 260 10.51 -6.25 -9.45
N PRO A 261 10.71 -5.73 -10.67
CA PRO A 261 9.94 -6.17 -11.84
C PRO A 261 10.04 -7.68 -12.02
N SER A 262 8.91 -8.32 -12.28
CA SER A 262 8.85 -9.76 -12.52
C SER A 262 9.59 -10.13 -13.80
N ARG A 263 10.22 -11.31 -13.82
CA ARG A 263 10.97 -11.82 -14.98
C ARG A 263 10.22 -12.92 -15.72
N ASN A 264 10.20 -12.84 -17.05
CA ASN A 264 9.62 -13.85 -17.94
C ASN A 264 10.43 -15.17 -17.91
N GLY A 265 10.00 -16.16 -18.69
CA GLY A 265 10.69 -17.46 -18.78
C GLY A 265 12.14 -17.39 -19.28
N PHE A 266 12.51 -16.29 -19.93
CA PHE A 266 13.86 -16.02 -20.43
C PHE A 266 14.72 -15.20 -19.45
N GLY A 267 14.19 -14.85 -18.28
CA GLY A 267 14.88 -14.05 -17.28
C GLY A 267 14.86 -12.54 -17.53
N GLU A 268 14.14 -12.08 -18.57
CA GLU A 268 14.00 -10.65 -18.89
C GLU A 268 12.86 -10.04 -18.08
N ASN A 269 12.99 -8.76 -17.71
CA ASN A 269 11.91 -8.06 -17.02
C ASN A 269 10.67 -7.95 -17.92
N VAL A 270 9.49 -8.18 -17.34
CA VAL A 270 8.23 -7.80 -17.97
C VAL A 270 8.17 -6.29 -18.04
N VAL A 271 8.09 -5.72 -19.23
CA VAL A 271 8.08 -4.26 -19.43
C VAL A 271 6.68 -3.81 -19.84
N LYS A 272 6.21 -2.72 -19.23
CA LYS A 272 5.06 -1.95 -19.72
C LYS A 272 5.58 -0.61 -20.21
N HIS A 273 5.47 -0.39 -21.52
CA HIS A 273 5.77 0.89 -22.12
C HIS A 273 4.62 1.83 -21.83
N MET A 274 4.89 2.88 -21.07
CA MET A 274 3.92 3.90 -20.80
C MET A 274 3.84 4.82 -22.02
N GLU A 275 3.00 4.44 -22.98
CA GLU A 275 2.65 5.30 -24.10
C GLU A 275 1.83 6.48 -23.58
N ALA A 276 2.39 7.69 -23.71
CA ALA A 276 1.58 8.90 -23.61
C ALA A 276 0.56 8.84 -24.76
N ALA A 277 -0.72 8.79 -24.44
CA ALA A 277 -1.80 8.72 -25.41
C ALA A 277 -1.58 9.75 -26.53
N ARG A 278 -1.15 9.30 -27.72
CA ARG A 278 -0.89 10.06 -28.97
C ARG A 278 -0.16 11.42 -28.90
N LEU A 279 0.33 11.84 -27.74
CA LEU A 279 1.14 13.03 -27.50
C LEU A 279 2.49 12.56 -26.97
N ARG A 280 3.41 12.25 -27.90
CA ARG A 280 4.78 11.81 -27.59
C ARG A 280 5.47 12.83 -26.69
N LEU A 281 5.61 12.49 -25.41
CA LEU A 281 6.40 13.24 -24.44
C LEU A 281 7.71 12.48 -24.22
N GLU A 282 8.78 12.92 -24.86
CA GLU A 282 10.12 12.74 -24.32
C GLU A 282 10.21 13.59 -23.05
N GLY A 283 9.82 12.98 -21.93
CA GLY A 283 9.66 13.64 -20.65
C GLY A 283 8.26 13.48 -20.09
N ARG A 284 8.04 12.34 -19.41
CA ARG A 284 7.11 12.17 -18.28
C ARG A 284 5.67 12.62 -18.53
N GLY A 285 4.79 11.62 -18.71
CA GLY A 285 3.38 11.76 -19.12
C GLY A 285 2.63 12.99 -18.61
N LEU A 286 1.69 13.49 -19.44
CA LEU A 286 0.87 14.69 -19.21
C LEU A 286 0.66 14.97 -17.72
N LYS A 287 1.32 16.03 -17.20
CA LYS A 287 1.01 16.56 -15.87
C LYS A 287 -0.48 16.92 -15.90
N ARG A 288 -1.31 16.21 -15.14
CA ARG A 288 -2.77 16.35 -15.12
C ARG A 288 -3.16 17.59 -14.31
N ARG A 289 -2.76 18.75 -14.80
CA ARG A 289 -2.98 20.03 -14.13
C ARG A 289 -3.85 20.95 -14.98
N LEU A 290 -4.60 21.79 -14.30
CA LEU A 290 -5.33 22.91 -14.89
C LEU A 290 -4.33 23.96 -15.36
N ILE A 291 -3.45 24.41 -14.47
CA ILE A 291 -2.34 25.31 -14.79
C ILE A 291 -1.05 24.50 -14.81
N HIS A 292 -0.31 24.52 -15.91
CA HIS A 292 0.89 23.69 -16.07
C HIS A 292 2.17 24.36 -15.53
N GLN A 293 2.20 25.69 -15.56
CA GLN A 293 3.31 26.56 -15.18
C GLN A 293 3.38 26.68 -13.64
N PRO A 294 4.42 26.14 -12.98
CA PRO A 294 4.54 26.17 -11.51
C PRO A 294 4.57 27.58 -10.93
N GLU A 295 5.07 28.54 -11.68
CA GLU A 295 5.19 29.94 -11.31
C GLU A 295 3.78 30.54 -11.15
N LEU A 296 2.93 30.36 -12.17
CA LEU A 296 1.52 30.77 -12.13
C LEU A 296 0.74 30.05 -11.02
N ARG A 297 1.07 28.79 -10.75
CA ARG A 297 0.48 28.01 -9.65
C ARG A 297 0.91 28.54 -8.29
N ALA A 298 2.16 28.94 -8.12
CA ALA A 298 2.63 29.56 -6.88
C ALA A 298 1.89 30.89 -6.64
N LEU A 299 1.72 31.71 -7.68
CA LEU A 299 0.91 32.94 -7.60
C LEU A 299 -0.56 32.62 -7.24
N LEU A 300 -1.14 31.57 -7.82
CA LEU A 300 -2.49 31.10 -7.48
C LEU A 300 -2.61 30.67 -6.01
N ALA A 301 -1.64 29.90 -5.50
CA ALA A 301 -1.61 29.48 -4.10
C ALA A 301 -1.45 30.68 -3.16
N ARG A 302 -0.59 31.64 -3.51
CA ARG A 302 -0.43 32.90 -2.76
C ARG A 302 -1.71 33.73 -2.78
N TYR A 303 -2.41 33.81 -3.91
CA TYR A 303 -3.71 34.47 -4.01
C TYR A 303 -4.77 33.80 -3.13
N SER A 304 -4.72 32.48 -2.94
CA SER A 304 -5.68 31.76 -2.11
C SER A 304 -5.69 32.20 -0.64
N GLN A 305 -4.53 32.56 -0.08
CA GLN A 305 -4.32 32.82 1.35
C GLN A 305 -4.84 31.72 2.29
N HIS A 306 -4.90 30.46 1.82
CA HIS A 306 -5.37 29.34 2.63
C HIS A 306 -4.38 28.95 3.75
N HIS A 307 -3.08 28.96 3.44
CA HIS A 307 -1.99 28.69 4.39
C HIS A 307 -1.01 29.87 4.47
N PRO A 308 -1.37 30.96 5.18
CA PRO A 308 -0.53 32.17 5.26
C PRO A 308 0.79 31.95 6.00
N LYS A 309 0.93 30.84 6.74
CA LYS A 309 2.16 30.45 7.45
C LYS A 309 3.11 29.57 6.60
N ASP A 310 2.71 29.23 5.38
CA ASP A 310 3.56 28.48 4.46
C ASP A 310 4.78 29.36 4.08
N PRO A 311 6.03 28.88 4.28
CA PRO A 311 7.22 29.70 4.07
C PRO A 311 7.40 30.13 2.61
N ASP A 312 6.91 29.33 1.65
CA ASP A 312 7.10 29.56 0.22
C ASP A 312 5.85 30.18 -0.42
N LEU A 313 4.66 29.78 0.05
CA LEU A 313 3.36 30.14 -0.58
C LEU A 313 2.45 31.01 0.30
N GLY A 314 2.87 31.33 1.53
CA GLY A 314 2.07 32.10 2.49
C GLY A 314 2.05 33.60 2.21
N ALA A 315 3.09 34.11 1.53
CA ALA A 315 3.22 35.53 1.22
C ALA A 315 2.05 36.04 0.37
N GLN A 316 1.35 37.07 0.85
CA GLN A 316 0.24 37.66 0.14
C GLN A 316 0.66 38.16 -1.24
N LEU A 317 -0.15 37.83 -2.24
CA LEU A 317 0.01 38.32 -3.60
C LEU A 317 -0.32 39.81 -3.64
N SER A 318 0.58 40.63 -4.18
CA SER A 318 0.35 42.06 -4.41
C SER A 318 -0.61 42.30 -5.58
N GLU A 319 -1.17 43.51 -5.68
CA GLU A 319 -2.05 43.88 -6.80
C GLU A 319 -1.33 43.85 -8.15
N GLY A 320 -0.06 44.26 -8.19
CA GLY A 320 0.77 44.19 -9.40
C GLY A 320 0.97 42.74 -9.86
N GLU A 321 1.38 41.86 -8.94
CA GLU A 321 1.56 40.42 -9.24
C GLU A 321 0.26 39.73 -9.64
N PHE A 322 -0.89 40.16 -9.09
CA PHE A 322 -2.19 39.65 -9.51
C PHE A 322 -2.54 40.09 -10.94
N HIS A 323 -2.25 41.34 -11.30
CA HIS A 323 -2.44 41.81 -12.67
C HIS A 323 -1.53 41.04 -13.64
N GLU A 324 -0.26 40.84 -13.28
CA GLU A 324 0.68 40.02 -14.05
C GLU A 324 0.19 38.58 -14.22
N LEU A 325 -0.38 37.97 -13.17
CA LEU A 325 -0.99 36.64 -13.26
C LEU A 325 -2.15 36.59 -14.27
N LEU A 326 -3.02 37.60 -14.29
CA LEU A 326 -4.13 37.64 -15.26
C LEU A 326 -3.61 37.83 -16.70
N VAL A 327 -2.63 38.71 -16.89
CA VAL A 327 -1.96 38.90 -18.18
C VAL A 327 -1.32 37.59 -18.63
N ALA A 328 -0.62 36.89 -17.72
CA ALA A 328 0.01 35.60 -17.99
C ALA A 328 -0.96 34.54 -18.51
N LEU A 329 -2.15 34.48 -17.91
CA LEU A 329 -3.19 33.51 -18.24
C LEU A 329 -3.90 33.85 -19.57
N ASP A 330 -3.84 35.10 -20.02
CA ASP A 330 -4.48 35.55 -21.26
C ASP A 330 -3.59 35.49 -22.49
N ARG A 331 -2.30 35.22 -22.30
CA ARG A 331 -1.34 35.19 -23.39
C ARG A 331 -1.67 34.11 -24.42
N ASP A 332 -1.87 34.54 -25.65
CA ASP A 332 -2.00 33.66 -26.81
C ASP A 332 -0.65 33.08 -27.24
N ASP A 333 0.45 33.77 -27.00
CA ASP A 333 1.80 33.42 -27.47
C ASP A 333 2.52 32.40 -26.58
N VAL A 334 1.85 31.33 -26.20
CA VAL A 334 2.50 30.18 -25.57
C VAL A 334 3.58 29.62 -26.53
N GLU A 335 4.82 30.10 -26.41
CA GLU A 335 5.88 29.96 -27.44
C GLU A 335 6.49 28.55 -27.53
N LEU A 336 6.85 28.15 -28.75
CA LEU A 336 7.66 26.98 -29.08
C LEU A 336 9.09 27.17 -28.54
N VAL A 337 9.65 26.14 -27.91
CA VAL A 337 11.02 26.18 -27.40
C VAL A 337 11.79 25.04 -28.00
N SER A 338 12.70 25.30 -28.93
CA SER A 338 13.46 24.23 -29.58
C SER A 338 14.48 23.61 -28.65
N GLU A 339 15.03 24.29 -27.62
CA GLU A 339 16.07 23.79 -26.70
C GLU A 339 16.01 24.42 -25.30
N PHE A 340 16.48 23.69 -24.28
CA PHE A 340 16.69 24.25 -22.93
C PHE A 340 18.00 25.03 -22.95
N VAL A 341 17.94 26.35 -22.74
CA VAL A 341 19.15 27.17 -22.56
C VAL A 341 19.30 27.40 -21.04
N PRO A 342 20.44 27.04 -20.44
CA PRO A 342 20.74 27.42 -19.06
C PRO A 342 20.69 28.93 -18.90
N ASP A 343 20.43 29.42 -17.69
CA ASP A 343 20.66 30.83 -17.37
C ASP A 343 22.14 31.16 -17.71
N PRO A 344 22.41 32.09 -18.66
CA PRO A 344 23.77 32.42 -19.07
C PRO A 344 24.61 33.00 -17.93
N ASP A 345 23.97 33.53 -16.88
CA ASP A 345 24.62 34.16 -15.74
C ASP A 345 24.67 33.23 -14.51
N ASN A 346 23.87 32.16 -14.44
CA ASN A 346 23.90 31.20 -13.32
C ASN A 346 23.31 29.81 -13.65
N ALA A 347 24.16 28.87 -14.07
CA ALA A 347 23.77 27.50 -14.42
C ALA A 347 23.13 26.68 -13.28
N ASP A 348 23.28 27.09 -12.02
CA ASP A 348 22.78 26.39 -10.82
C ASP A 348 21.57 27.08 -10.15
N ALA A 349 21.10 28.23 -10.67
CA ALA A 349 19.93 28.91 -10.11
C ALA A 349 18.63 28.14 -10.38
N GLU A 350 17.73 28.08 -9.39
CA GLU A 350 16.32 27.82 -9.70
C GLU A 350 15.79 29.01 -10.51
N PRO A 351 15.21 28.78 -11.71
CA PRO A 351 14.91 29.85 -12.65
C PRO A 351 13.83 30.77 -12.05
N VAL A 352 14.24 31.97 -11.67
CA VAL A 352 13.31 33.05 -11.30
C VAL A 352 13.21 34.01 -12.49
N LEU A 353 11.99 34.09 -13.01
CA LEU A 353 11.41 35.19 -13.80
C LEU A 353 11.99 35.54 -15.18
N LEU A 354 12.93 34.77 -15.71
CA LEU A 354 13.30 34.83 -17.13
C LEU A 354 12.68 33.63 -17.88
N HIS A 355 11.79 33.92 -18.83
CA HIS A 355 11.32 33.08 -19.95
C HIS A 355 10.58 31.73 -19.68
N TRP A 356 9.29 31.78 -19.30
CA TRP A 356 8.07 31.42 -20.10
C TRP A 356 8.11 30.34 -21.21
N ARG A 357 9.14 29.49 -21.23
CA ARG A 357 9.47 28.59 -22.32
C ARG A 357 9.67 27.18 -21.76
N ARG A 358 8.57 26.49 -21.47
CA ARG A 358 8.57 25.02 -21.47
C ARG A 358 8.20 24.55 -22.87
N ARG A 359 8.95 23.58 -23.41
CA ARG A 359 8.56 22.84 -24.62
C ARG A 359 7.10 22.38 -24.48
N LEU A 360 6.20 23.08 -25.16
CA LEU A 360 4.83 22.64 -25.35
C LEU A 360 4.74 22.13 -26.77
N LEU A 361 4.24 20.91 -26.92
CA LEU A 361 3.99 20.36 -28.24
C LEU A 361 2.94 21.23 -28.91
N GLN A 362 3.07 21.45 -30.23
CA GLN A 362 2.10 22.24 -31.01
C GLN A 362 0.65 21.77 -30.76
N GLU A 363 0.48 20.46 -30.63
CA GLU A 363 -0.79 19.79 -30.34
C GLU A 363 -1.39 20.12 -28.94
N GLN A 364 -0.59 20.67 -28.01
CA GLN A 364 -1.00 20.99 -26.63
C GLN A 364 -1.37 22.46 -26.43
N ILE A 365 -1.00 23.34 -27.34
CA ILE A 365 -1.16 24.80 -27.20
C ILE A 365 -2.64 25.15 -27.00
N GLY A 366 -3.52 24.62 -27.85
CA GLY A 366 -4.97 24.88 -27.75
C GLY A 366 -5.56 24.44 -26.40
N GLN A 367 -5.13 23.27 -25.89
CA GLN A 367 -5.58 22.78 -24.59
C GLN A 367 -5.12 23.68 -23.45
N ILE A 368 -3.87 24.15 -23.49
CA ILE A 368 -3.31 25.00 -22.43
C ILE A 368 -3.96 26.38 -22.45
N ARG A 369 -4.14 26.99 -23.63
CA ARG A 369 -4.86 28.26 -23.78
C ARG A 369 -6.27 28.16 -23.21
N SER A 370 -7.01 27.09 -23.55
CA SER A 370 -8.36 26.87 -23.01
C SER A 370 -8.38 26.78 -21.49
N LYS A 371 -7.44 26.04 -20.89
CA LYS A 371 -7.35 25.90 -19.43
C LYS A 371 -6.94 27.21 -18.74
N ASN A 372 -5.97 27.94 -19.30
CA ASN A 372 -5.53 29.23 -18.78
C ASN A 372 -6.66 30.26 -18.81
N ARG A 373 -7.42 30.31 -19.91
CA ARG A 373 -8.60 31.18 -20.03
C ARG A 373 -9.66 30.84 -18.98
N ALA A 374 -9.92 29.56 -18.73
CA ALA A 374 -10.84 29.14 -17.67
C ALA A 374 -10.37 29.55 -16.27
N ALA A 375 -9.07 29.43 -15.98
CA ALA A 375 -8.48 29.89 -14.73
C ALA A 375 -8.54 31.42 -14.59
N ARG A 376 -8.33 32.16 -15.68
CA ARG A 376 -8.50 33.62 -15.71
C ARG A 376 -9.93 34.03 -15.35
N LEU A 377 -10.93 33.45 -16.02
CA LEU A 377 -12.34 33.73 -15.75
C LEU A 377 -12.72 33.44 -14.29
N LEU A 378 -12.17 32.36 -13.72
CA LEU A 378 -12.35 32.05 -12.30
C LEU A 378 -11.80 33.17 -11.40
N LEU A 379 -10.57 33.64 -11.65
CA LEU A 379 -9.94 34.68 -10.85
C LEU A 379 -10.64 36.03 -10.97
N GLU A 380 -11.04 36.41 -12.18
CA GLU A 380 -11.81 37.63 -12.43
C GLU A 380 -13.16 37.59 -11.72
N GLY A 381 -13.88 36.47 -11.80
CA GLY A 381 -15.15 36.27 -11.12
C GLY A 381 -15.06 36.37 -9.60
N ILE A 382 -14.07 35.69 -9.00
CA ILE A 382 -13.82 35.74 -7.55
C ILE A 382 -13.48 37.17 -7.11
N ARG A 383 -12.65 37.89 -7.88
CA ARG A 383 -12.31 39.29 -7.59
C ARG A 383 -13.54 40.20 -7.69
N GLY A 384 -14.35 40.04 -8.73
CA GLY A 384 -15.59 40.79 -8.93
C GLY A 384 -16.57 40.62 -7.78
N GLU A 385 -16.83 39.38 -7.36
CA GLU A 385 -17.69 39.11 -6.19
C GLU A 385 -17.13 39.65 -4.89
N THR A 386 -15.81 39.54 -4.69
CA THR A 386 -15.15 40.06 -3.48
C THR A 386 -15.29 41.58 -3.38
N LEU A 387 -15.12 42.30 -4.50
CA LEU A 387 -15.30 43.75 -4.55
C LEU A 387 -16.77 44.15 -4.33
N ALA A 388 -17.72 43.44 -4.94
CA ALA A 388 -19.14 43.67 -4.74
C ALA A 388 -19.57 43.45 -3.27
N ALA A 389 -19.06 42.40 -2.61
CA ALA A 389 -19.34 42.10 -1.22
C ALA A 389 -18.77 43.15 -0.24
N LEU A 390 -17.60 43.73 -0.55
CA LEU A 390 -17.02 44.83 0.24
C LEU A 390 -17.86 46.11 0.16
N GLY A 391 -18.56 46.34 -0.96
CA GLY A 391 -19.49 47.45 -1.12
C GLY A 391 -20.83 47.28 -0.39
N ALA A 392 -21.22 46.05 -0.03
CA ALA A 392 -22.58 45.74 0.42
C ALA A 392 -22.80 45.80 1.95
N ASN A 393 -21.84 45.41 2.80
CA ASN A 393 -21.82 45.69 4.26
C ASN A 393 -20.56 45.05 4.91
N PRO A 394 -19.66 45.80 5.58
CA PRO A 394 -18.39 45.26 6.07
C PRO A 394 -18.47 44.35 7.32
N ARG A 395 -19.63 44.18 7.97
CA ARG A 395 -19.73 43.53 9.29
C ARG A 395 -20.34 42.12 9.35
N GLY A 396 -20.72 41.49 8.23
CA GLY A 396 -21.47 40.22 8.30
C GLY A 396 -21.15 39.13 7.28
N VAL A 397 -20.59 39.44 6.12
CA VAL A 397 -20.40 38.44 5.05
C VAL A 397 -18.96 37.91 5.11
N ARG A 398 -18.78 36.59 5.32
CA ARG A 398 -17.47 35.95 5.12
C ARG A 398 -17.04 36.25 3.68
N SER A 399 -15.88 36.89 3.50
CA SER A 399 -15.34 37.24 2.18
C SER A 399 -15.44 36.05 1.20
N PRO A 400 -16.05 36.21 0.01
CA PRO A 400 -16.16 35.14 -1.00
C PRO A 400 -14.82 34.46 -1.31
N ARG A 401 -13.72 35.22 -1.28
CA ARG A 401 -12.34 34.68 -1.40
C ARG A 401 -12.03 33.56 -0.41
N LYS A 402 -12.58 33.58 0.81
CA LYS A 402 -12.39 32.51 1.81
C LYS A 402 -13.07 31.20 1.41
N TRP A 403 -14.16 31.24 0.65
CA TRP A 403 -14.82 30.02 0.14
C TRP A 403 -13.96 29.35 -0.94
N TRP A 404 -13.30 30.15 -1.78
CA TRP A 404 -12.42 29.66 -2.85
C TRP A 404 -11.01 29.30 -2.41
N ALA A 405 -10.57 29.76 -1.24
CA ALA A 405 -9.20 29.61 -0.75
C ALA A 405 -8.67 28.17 -0.84
N GLU A 406 -9.46 27.19 -0.39
CA GLU A 406 -9.03 25.79 -0.40
C GLU A 406 -8.86 25.25 -1.84
N LEU A 407 -9.79 25.58 -2.75
CA LEU A 407 -9.71 25.19 -4.16
C LEU A 407 -8.47 25.81 -4.83
N LEU A 408 -8.28 27.11 -4.68
CA LEU A 408 -7.18 27.85 -5.29
C LEU A 408 -5.82 27.34 -4.77
N TYR A 409 -5.73 27.05 -3.46
CA TYR A 409 -4.53 26.46 -2.87
C TYR A 409 -4.28 25.04 -3.42
N ALA A 410 -5.32 24.20 -3.52
CA ALA A 410 -5.19 22.86 -4.09
C ALA A 410 -4.69 22.89 -5.54
N LEU A 411 -5.19 23.82 -6.36
CA LEU A 411 -4.74 24.05 -7.74
C LEU A 411 -3.31 24.60 -7.81
N GLY A 412 -2.91 25.43 -6.85
CA GLY A 412 -1.61 26.12 -6.85
C GLY A 412 -0.45 25.36 -6.20
N THR A 413 -0.70 24.44 -5.27
CA THR A 413 0.38 23.85 -4.47
C THR A 413 1.26 22.86 -5.25
N PRO A 414 2.61 22.91 -5.09
CA PRO A 414 3.52 21.93 -5.64
C PRO A 414 3.45 20.58 -4.90
N GLN A 415 2.99 20.59 -3.64
CA GLN A 415 2.86 19.41 -2.78
C GLN A 415 1.80 18.41 -3.25
N SER A 416 0.89 18.80 -4.16
CA SER A 416 0.05 17.84 -4.90
C SER A 416 0.96 17.10 -5.90
N VAL A 417 1.48 15.95 -5.48
CA VAL A 417 2.59 15.23 -6.16
C VAL A 417 2.31 14.87 -7.62
N ALA A 418 1.11 15.09 -8.21
CA ALA A 418 0.95 14.90 -9.65
C ALA A 418 -0.28 15.52 -10.35
N ASP A 419 -1.35 15.90 -9.66
CA ASP A 419 -2.67 15.84 -10.31
C ASP A 419 -3.74 16.73 -9.65
N ASP A 420 -4.39 17.59 -10.44
CA ASP A 420 -5.54 18.40 -10.02
C ASP A 420 -6.85 17.59 -10.07
N SER A 421 -6.85 16.38 -10.65
CA SER A 421 -7.97 15.43 -10.56
C SER A 421 -8.30 15.01 -9.13
N ASN A 422 -7.47 15.37 -8.15
CA ASN A 422 -7.71 15.09 -6.73
C ASN A 422 -8.94 15.84 -6.18
N LEU A 423 -9.40 16.85 -6.92
CA LEU A 423 -10.62 17.59 -6.59
C LEU A 423 -11.88 16.75 -6.83
N ILE A 424 -11.83 15.76 -7.74
CA ILE A 424 -12.93 14.83 -8.04
C ILE A 424 -12.38 13.40 -7.95
N GLN A 425 -12.57 12.74 -6.81
CA GLN A 425 -11.81 11.52 -6.49
C GLN A 425 -12.44 10.22 -7.01
N HIS A 426 -13.70 10.25 -7.48
CA HIS A 426 -14.47 9.05 -7.81
C HIS A 426 -15.37 9.24 -9.04
N GLY A 427 -15.72 8.14 -9.72
CA GLY A 427 -16.62 8.15 -10.88
C GLY A 427 -18.04 8.64 -10.52
N ALA A 428 -18.50 8.35 -9.30
CA ALA A 428 -19.79 8.85 -8.81
C ALA A 428 -19.82 10.38 -8.74
N ALA A 429 -18.74 11.04 -8.30
CA ALA A 429 -18.67 12.50 -8.29
C ALA A 429 -18.61 13.09 -9.70
N LEU A 430 -17.98 12.39 -10.67
CA LEU A 430 -18.04 12.80 -12.07
C LEU A 430 -19.48 12.83 -12.60
N ALA A 431 -20.31 11.84 -12.27
CA ALA A 431 -21.71 11.81 -12.70
C ALA A 431 -22.50 13.02 -12.16
N VAL A 432 -22.26 13.43 -10.91
CA VAL A 432 -22.87 14.64 -10.34
C VAL A 432 -22.36 15.89 -11.05
N VAL A 433 -21.05 16.01 -11.25
CA VAL A 433 -20.44 17.15 -11.96
C VAL A 433 -20.94 17.24 -13.40
N ARG A 434 -21.08 16.12 -14.12
CA ARG A 434 -21.67 16.06 -15.46
C ARG A 434 -23.09 16.63 -15.45
N THR A 435 -23.91 16.22 -14.49
CA THR A 435 -25.30 16.71 -14.36
C THR A 435 -25.33 18.24 -14.23
N ILE A 436 -24.45 18.81 -13.42
CA ILE A 436 -24.31 20.26 -13.25
C ILE A 436 -23.83 20.94 -14.55
N LEU A 437 -22.80 20.37 -15.21
CA LEU A 437 -22.27 20.90 -16.47
C LEU A 437 -23.29 20.85 -17.62
N LEU A 438 -24.22 19.91 -17.58
CA LEU A 438 -25.36 19.82 -18.49
C LEU A 438 -26.53 20.72 -18.07
N GLY A 439 -26.35 21.65 -17.13
CA GLY A 439 -27.37 22.62 -16.72
C GLY A 439 -28.37 22.12 -15.68
N GLY A 440 -28.16 20.94 -15.10
CA GLY A 440 -28.93 20.45 -13.95
C GLY A 440 -28.41 20.98 -12.62
N SER A 441 -29.06 20.59 -11.53
CA SER A 441 -28.63 20.86 -10.14
C SER A 441 -28.30 19.56 -9.42
N ALA A 442 -27.46 19.62 -8.37
CA ALA A 442 -27.23 18.47 -7.50
C ALA A 442 -28.37 18.35 -6.47
N ASP A 443 -29.06 17.22 -6.45
CA ASP A 443 -30.01 16.83 -5.41
C ASP A 443 -29.29 16.41 -4.11
N GLU A 444 -30.04 16.11 -3.05
CA GLU A 444 -29.44 15.71 -1.76
C GLU A 444 -28.57 14.44 -1.86
N GLY A 445 -28.92 13.51 -2.75
CA GLY A 445 -28.08 12.35 -3.06
C GLY A 445 -26.76 12.75 -3.71
N GLY A 446 -26.80 13.58 -4.76
CA GLY A 446 -25.60 14.09 -5.43
C GLY A 446 -24.72 14.94 -4.51
N LYS A 447 -25.33 15.71 -3.61
CA LYS A 447 -24.64 16.45 -2.57
C LYS A 447 -23.89 15.53 -1.59
N ALA A 448 -24.50 14.42 -1.16
CA ALA A 448 -23.83 13.41 -0.34
C ALA A 448 -22.64 12.77 -1.07
N VAL A 449 -22.82 12.44 -2.36
CA VAL A 449 -21.74 11.91 -3.22
C VAL A 449 -20.58 12.90 -3.35
N LEU A 450 -20.85 14.20 -3.54
CA LEU A 450 -19.81 15.23 -3.54
C LEU A 450 -19.16 15.38 -2.16
N ALA A 451 -19.91 15.28 -1.06
CA ALA A 451 -19.33 15.33 0.28
C ALA A 451 -18.29 14.22 0.49
N GLU A 452 -18.59 13.03 -0.03
CA GLU A 452 -17.71 11.88 0.10
C GLU A 452 -16.48 11.95 -0.83
N HIS A 453 -16.68 12.33 -2.09
CA HIS A 453 -15.68 12.14 -3.14
C HIS A 453 -15.13 13.44 -3.75
N ALA A 454 -15.70 14.60 -3.42
CA ALA A 454 -15.26 15.92 -3.88
C ALA A 454 -15.57 17.01 -2.82
N PRO A 455 -15.06 16.88 -1.59
CA PRO A 455 -15.52 17.68 -0.44
C PRO A 455 -15.32 19.18 -0.60
N ILE A 456 -14.30 19.60 -1.37
CA ILE A 456 -14.07 21.03 -1.70
C ILE A 456 -15.22 21.55 -2.58
N LEU A 457 -15.61 20.79 -3.62
CA LEU A 457 -16.72 21.14 -4.48
C LEU A 457 -18.05 21.14 -3.72
N ARG A 458 -18.23 20.20 -2.79
CA ARG A 458 -19.41 20.18 -1.89
C ARG A 458 -19.53 21.48 -1.09
N ARG A 459 -18.47 21.89 -0.39
CA ARG A 459 -18.46 23.11 0.43
C ARG A 459 -18.69 24.37 -0.40
N LEU A 460 -18.09 24.44 -1.58
CA LEU A 460 -18.33 25.53 -2.53
C LEU A 460 -19.80 25.56 -2.95
N LEU A 461 -20.38 24.42 -3.33
CA LEU A 461 -21.77 24.34 -3.75
C LEU A 461 -22.75 24.79 -2.66
N ASP A 462 -22.48 24.43 -1.40
CA ASP A 462 -23.27 24.87 -0.25
C ASP A 462 -23.18 26.38 0.01
N SER A 463 -22.08 27.01 -0.40
CA SER A 463 -21.88 28.45 -0.23
C SER A 463 -22.60 29.27 -1.31
N TYR A 464 -23.12 28.62 -2.36
CA TYR A 464 -23.88 29.22 -3.45
C TYR A 464 -25.26 28.55 -3.63
N ASP A 465 -25.92 28.19 -2.52
CA ASP A 465 -27.31 27.69 -2.49
C ASP A 465 -27.60 26.53 -3.48
N GLY A 466 -26.62 25.65 -3.70
CA GLY A 466 -26.80 24.48 -4.56
C GLY A 466 -26.50 24.71 -6.05
N VAL A 467 -26.04 25.89 -6.46
CA VAL A 467 -25.72 26.20 -7.86
C VAL A 467 -24.36 26.91 -7.96
N PHE A 468 -23.43 26.36 -8.75
CA PHE A 468 -22.15 27.03 -8.96
C PHE A 468 -22.29 28.33 -9.77
N PRO A 469 -21.48 29.36 -9.47
CA PRO A 469 -21.49 30.58 -10.25
C PRO A 469 -20.97 30.34 -11.68
N ALA A 470 -21.48 31.14 -12.63
CA ALA A 470 -21.23 30.95 -14.06
C ALA A 470 -19.74 30.97 -14.42
N PHE A 471 -18.95 31.86 -13.80
CA PHE A 471 -17.50 31.98 -14.05
C PHE A 471 -16.71 30.73 -13.63
N PHE A 472 -17.26 29.86 -12.78
CA PHE A 472 -16.60 28.63 -12.35
C PHE A 472 -16.80 27.46 -13.32
N LEU A 473 -17.88 27.45 -14.12
CA LEU A 473 -18.21 26.31 -14.97
C LEU A 473 -17.13 25.92 -15.98
N PRO A 474 -16.42 26.86 -16.66
CA PRO A 474 -15.30 26.51 -17.53
C PRO A 474 -14.17 25.79 -16.78
N THR A 475 -13.86 26.23 -15.55
CA THR A 475 -12.86 25.56 -14.71
C THR A 475 -13.35 24.18 -14.29
N LEU A 476 -14.61 24.05 -13.83
CA LEU A 476 -15.21 22.77 -13.45
C LEU A 476 -15.21 21.77 -14.62
N HIS A 477 -15.47 22.24 -15.83
CA HIS A 477 -15.42 21.42 -17.04
C HIS A 477 -14.01 20.87 -17.32
N HIS A 478 -12.97 21.70 -17.20
CA HIS A 478 -11.59 21.22 -17.34
C HIS A 478 -11.19 20.24 -16.22
N LEU A 479 -11.64 20.48 -14.98
CA LEU A 479 -11.43 19.54 -13.88
C LEU A 479 -12.11 18.19 -14.12
N TYR A 480 -13.33 18.20 -14.67
CA TYR A 480 -14.03 17.00 -15.10
C TYR A 480 -13.21 16.22 -16.14
N ARG A 481 -12.75 16.89 -17.21
CA ARG A 481 -11.94 16.26 -18.27
C ARG A 481 -10.63 15.69 -17.72
N LEU A 482 -9.89 16.48 -16.93
CA LEU A 482 -8.65 16.07 -16.30
C LEU A 482 -8.84 14.83 -15.43
N THR A 483 -9.95 14.79 -14.69
CA THR A 483 -10.29 13.65 -13.84
C THR A 483 -10.69 12.43 -14.65
N LEU A 484 -11.56 12.57 -15.65
CA LEU A 484 -12.00 11.46 -16.49
C LEU A 484 -10.80 10.76 -17.13
N PHE A 485 -9.92 11.54 -17.79
CA PHE A 485 -8.71 11.01 -18.40
C PHE A 485 -7.69 10.53 -17.34
N GLY A 486 -7.62 11.21 -16.20
CA GLY A 486 -6.75 10.85 -15.09
C GLY A 486 -7.10 9.51 -14.43
N ARG A 487 -8.37 9.12 -14.49
CA ARG A 487 -8.86 7.80 -14.07
C ARG A 487 -8.57 6.71 -15.08
N GLY A 488 -7.93 7.02 -16.21
CA GLY A 488 -7.57 6.03 -17.22
C GLY A 488 -8.65 5.80 -18.26
N ALA A 489 -9.64 6.69 -18.37
CA ALA A 489 -10.59 6.68 -19.47
C ALA A 489 -9.96 7.29 -20.74
N VAL A 490 -9.03 6.58 -21.41
CA VAL A 490 -8.65 6.96 -22.79
C VAL A 490 -8.88 5.79 -23.72
N GLY A 491 -9.47 6.06 -24.87
CA GLY A 491 -9.55 5.14 -26.00
C GLY A 491 -8.63 5.66 -27.10
N LEU A 492 -7.69 4.83 -27.55
CA LEU A 492 -6.99 5.11 -28.80
C LEU A 492 -7.98 4.91 -29.93
N GLY A 493 -8.42 6.00 -30.56
CA GLY A 493 -9.12 5.91 -31.82
C GLY A 493 -8.12 5.73 -32.97
N VAL A 494 -8.19 4.61 -33.67
CA VAL A 494 -7.45 4.40 -34.92
C VAL A 494 -8.36 4.84 -36.06
N GLY A 495 -8.02 5.95 -36.72
CA GLY A 495 -8.83 6.52 -37.81
C GLY A 495 -10.14 7.21 -37.40
N ARG A 496 -10.44 7.32 -36.10
CA ARG A 496 -11.61 8.04 -35.55
C ARG A 496 -11.30 8.60 -34.15
N ALA A 497 -12.20 9.38 -33.56
CA ALA A 497 -12.17 9.69 -32.13
C ALA A 497 -12.37 8.39 -31.32
N GLY A 498 -11.54 8.14 -30.31
CA GLY A 498 -11.73 6.98 -29.43
C GLY A 498 -12.99 7.13 -28.58
N TRP A 499 -13.50 6.02 -28.04
CA TRP A 499 -14.76 6.01 -27.26
C TRP A 499 -14.86 7.11 -26.19
N ALA A 500 -13.83 7.29 -25.36
CA ALA A 500 -13.81 8.32 -24.31
C ALA A 500 -13.83 9.76 -24.87
N LEU A 501 -13.15 9.99 -25.99
CA LEU A 501 -13.13 11.30 -26.66
C LEU A 501 -14.49 11.60 -27.29
N SER A 502 -15.07 10.62 -27.99
CA SER A 502 -16.41 10.70 -28.60
C SER A 502 -17.51 10.98 -27.56
N ALA A 503 -17.34 10.49 -26.33
CA ALA A 503 -18.26 10.75 -25.23
C ALA A 503 -18.11 12.18 -24.67
N ILE A 504 -16.88 12.70 -24.60
CA ILE A 504 -16.59 14.06 -24.15
C ILE A 504 -17.08 15.10 -25.16
N GLU A 505 -16.98 14.85 -26.46
CA GLU A 505 -17.42 15.78 -27.51
C GLU A 505 -18.85 16.29 -27.28
N GLY A 506 -19.77 15.40 -26.86
CA GLY A 506 -21.14 15.81 -26.54
C GLY A 506 -21.24 16.74 -25.33
N LEU A 507 -20.43 16.50 -24.31
CA LEU A 507 -20.35 17.41 -23.15
C LEU A 507 -19.71 18.74 -23.53
N ASP A 508 -18.64 18.73 -24.32
CA ASP A 508 -17.96 19.93 -24.81
C ASP A 508 -18.95 20.83 -25.58
N ALA A 509 -19.75 20.24 -26.48
CA ALA A 509 -20.78 20.97 -27.22
C ALA A 509 -21.87 21.56 -26.31
N CYS A 510 -22.34 20.80 -25.33
CA CYS A 510 -23.35 21.27 -24.38
C CYS A 510 -22.84 22.45 -23.53
N VAL A 511 -21.62 22.33 -22.98
CA VAL A 511 -21.02 23.39 -22.16
C VAL A 511 -20.82 24.66 -22.99
N TRP A 512 -20.37 24.53 -24.24
CA TRP A 512 -20.21 25.66 -25.16
C TRP A 512 -21.55 26.33 -25.49
N LEU A 513 -22.59 25.57 -25.83
CA LEU A 513 -23.93 26.11 -26.12
C LEU A 513 -24.53 26.83 -24.91
N LEU A 514 -24.41 26.25 -23.71
CA LEU A 514 -24.89 26.87 -22.48
C LEU A 514 -24.11 28.14 -22.13
N GLN A 515 -22.82 28.19 -22.44
CA GLN A 515 -22.02 29.41 -22.30
C GLN A 515 -22.47 30.49 -23.30
N LEU A 516 -22.62 30.13 -24.58
CA LEU A 516 -23.09 31.06 -25.61
C LEU A 516 -24.46 31.66 -25.27
N ARG A 517 -25.38 30.84 -24.77
CA ARG A 517 -26.72 31.27 -24.31
C ARG A 517 -26.65 32.37 -23.25
N ARG A 518 -25.62 32.35 -22.41
CA ARG A 518 -25.43 33.31 -21.30
C ARG A 518 -24.69 34.56 -21.77
N ASP A 519 -23.62 34.37 -22.52
CA ASP A 519 -22.71 35.45 -22.90
C ASP A 519 -23.28 36.34 -24.02
N VAL A 520 -24.14 35.78 -24.88
CA VAL A 520 -24.73 36.48 -26.02
C VAL A 520 -26.26 36.44 -25.92
N GLN A 521 -26.85 37.56 -25.50
CA GLN A 521 -28.30 37.70 -25.41
C GLN A 521 -28.96 37.52 -26.78
N GLY A 522 -30.06 36.77 -26.86
CA GLY A 522 -30.76 36.49 -28.12
C GLY A 522 -30.06 35.45 -29.01
N SER A 523 -28.96 34.83 -28.57
CA SER A 523 -28.30 33.77 -29.32
C SER A 523 -29.07 32.44 -29.31
N TRP A 524 -30.05 32.22 -28.45
CA TRP A 524 -30.77 30.94 -28.42
C TRP A 524 -31.84 30.86 -29.51
N ASN A 525 -31.83 29.82 -30.34
CA ASN A 525 -32.81 29.54 -31.38
C ASN A 525 -33.17 28.03 -31.41
N GLU A 526 -34.17 27.66 -32.21
CA GLU A 526 -34.68 26.27 -32.31
C GLU A 526 -33.57 25.28 -32.73
N GLU A 527 -32.75 25.62 -33.72
CA GLU A 527 -31.61 24.81 -34.18
C GLU A 527 -30.59 24.54 -33.05
N ARG A 528 -30.30 25.54 -32.20
CA ARG A 528 -29.41 25.39 -31.06
C ARG A 528 -30.04 24.58 -29.93
N ASP A 529 -31.35 24.64 -29.77
CA ASP A 529 -32.10 23.82 -28.80
C ASP A 529 -32.10 22.35 -29.21
N GLU A 530 -32.36 22.07 -30.50
CA GLU A 530 -32.24 20.73 -31.09
C GLU A 530 -30.80 20.19 -30.97
N SER A 531 -29.81 21.02 -31.31
CA SER A 531 -28.39 20.67 -31.19
C SER A 531 -28.01 20.37 -29.74
N TYR A 532 -28.44 21.20 -28.79
CA TYR A 532 -28.18 20.98 -27.37
C TYR A 532 -28.82 19.68 -26.89
N THR A 533 -30.07 19.42 -27.27
CA THR A 533 -30.80 18.19 -26.90
C THR A 533 -30.10 16.95 -27.44
N PHE A 534 -29.72 16.95 -28.73
CA PHE A 534 -28.96 15.87 -29.36
C PHE A 534 -27.64 15.58 -28.62
N TRP A 535 -26.83 16.61 -28.38
CA TRP A 535 -25.54 16.44 -27.71
C TRP A 535 -25.68 16.02 -26.25
N ARG A 536 -26.70 16.53 -25.56
CA ARG A 536 -27.02 16.15 -24.17
C ARG A 536 -27.42 14.69 -24.08
N GLU A 537 -28.29 14.21 -24.97
CA GLU A 537 -28.67 12.81 -25.05
C GLU A 537 -27.47 11.90 -25.31
N ARG A 538 -26.61 12.28 -26.26
CA ARG A 538 -25.39 11.55 -26.57
C ARG A 538 -24.43 11.48 -25.37
N ALA A 539 -24.21 12.61 -24.69
CA ALA A 539 -23.37 12.70 -23.51
C ALA A 539 -23.89 11.79 -22.38
N ASN A 540 -25.20 11.87 -22.09
CA ASN A 540 -25.84 11.03 -21.07
C ASN A 540 -25.83 9.54 -21.41
N ARG A 541 -25.79 9.17 -22.69
CA ARG A 541 -25.74 7.78 -23.14
C ARG A 541 -24.33 7.18 -23.03
N LEU A 542 -23.28 7.97 -23.30
CA LEU A 542 -21.90 7.48 -23.40
C LEU A 542 -21.08 7.68 -22.14
N LEU A 543 -21.17 8.84 -21.49
CA LEU A 543 -20.32 9.20 -20.36
C LEU A 543 -20.48 8.29 -19.13
N PRO A 544 -21.65 7.75 -18.76
CA PRO A 544 -21.75 6.85 -17.60
C PRO A 544 -20.80 5.65 -17.69
N GLY A 545 -20.69 5.03 -18.87
CA GLY A 545 -19.75 3.93 -19.08
C GLY A 545 -18.30 4.38 -18.99
N VAL A 546 -17.98 5.58 -19.51
CA VAL A 546 -16.62 6.13 -19.48
C VAL A 546 -16.20 6.49 -18.04
N GLU A 547 -17.09 7.10 -17.26
CA GLU A 547 -16.88 7.47 -15.85
C GLU A 547 -16.69 6.23 -14.95
N ALA A 548 -17.47 5.18 -15.22
CA ALA A 548 -17.40 3.90 -14.53
C ALA A 548 -16.28 2.98 -15.05
N LEU A 549 -15.61 3.36 -16.15
CA LEU A 549 -14.62 2.54 -16.87
C LEU A 549 -15.20 1.17 -17.30
N GLN A 550 -16.44 1.14 -17.75
CA GLN A 550 -17.14 -0.05 -18.21
C GLN A 550 -17.34 -0.01 -19.73
N PRO A 551 -17.13 -1.13 -20.45
CA PRO A 551 -17.32 -1.14 -21.89
C PRO A 551 -18.73 -0.67 -22.27
N PRO A 552 -18.88 0.19 -23.29
CA PRO A 552 -20.19 0.66 -23.72
C PRO A 552 -21.00 -0.49 -24.32
N ASN A 553 -22.32 -0.35 -24.33
CA ASN A 553 -23.18 -1.26 -25.08
C ASN A 553 -22.77 -1.21 -26.57
N PRO A 554 -22.50 -2.36 -27.23
CA PRO A 554 -22.11 -2.39 -28.63
C PRO A 554 -23.11 -1.71 -29.58
N SER A 555 -24.40 -1.67 -29.25
CA SER A 555 -25.42 -0.94 -30.02
C SER A 555 -25.27 0.58 -29.94
N VAL A 556 -24.61 1.08 -28.90
CA VAL A 556 -24.38 2.50 -28.64
C VAL A 556 -23.02 2.94 -29.17
N TYR A 557 -21.97 2.17 -28.90
CA TYR A 557 -20.62 2.40 -29.43
C TYR A 557 -19.86 1.07 -29.53
N ALA A 558 -19.63 0.61 -30.76
CA ALA A 558 -18.84 -0.61 -30.98
C ALA A 558 -17.34 -0.32 -30.83
N LEU A 559 -16.70 -0.86 -29.79
CA LEU A 559 -15.25 -0.81 -29.61
C LEU A 559 -14.55 -1.66 -30.68
N ASN A 560 -13.56 -1.08 -31.36
CA ASN A 560 -12.67 -1.85 -32.23
C ASN A 560 -11.71 -2.73 -31.39
N GLN A 561 -10.95 -3.61 -32.04
CA GLN A 561 -10.09 -4.56 -31.34
C GLN A 561 -9.03 -3.86 -30.46
N ALA A 562 -8.37 -2.81 -30.96
CA ALA A 562 -7.35 -2.07 -30.22
C ALA A 562 -7.93 -1.32 -29.01
N GLU A 563 -9.10 -0.69 -29.16
CA GLU A 563 -9.83 -0.03 -28.07
C GLU A 563 -10.20 -1.03 -26.97
N ARG A 564 -10.67 -2.21 -27.37
CA ARG A 564 -11.07 -3.28 -26.46
C ARG A 564 -9.88 -3.85 -25.69
N GLU A 565 -8.79 -4.16 -26.39
CA GLU A 565 -7.55 -4.66 -25.77
C GLU A 565 -6.95 -3.64 -24.78
N LEU A 566 -6.94 -2.36 -25.15
CA LEU A 566 -6.48 -1.28 -24.27
C LEU A 566 -7.35 -1.17 -23.02
N LEU A 567 -8.69 -1.21 -23.18
CA LEU A 567 -9.62 -1.16 -22.05
C LEU A 567 -9.44 -2.37 -21.14
N HIS A 568 -9.38 -3.58 -21.70
CA HIS A 568 -9.14 -4.80 -20.95
C HIS A 568 -7.83 -4.75 -20.16
N ASN A 569 -6.74 -4.29 -20.79
CA ASN A 569 -5.45 -4.13 -20.13
C ASN A 569 -5.55 -3.19 -18.91
N ARG A 570 -6.23 -2.05 -19.05
CA ARG A 570 -6.40 -1.06 -17.97
C ARG A 570 -7.28 -1.54 -16.83
N LEU A 571 -8.27 -2.36 -17.15
CA LEU A 571 -9.15 -3.00 -16.16
C LEU A 571 -8.49 -4.22 -15.50
N GLY A 572 -7.27 -4.59 -15.93
CA GLY A 572 -6.58 -5.77 -15.44
C GLY A 572 -7.29 -7.07 -15.82
N LEU A 573 -7.90 -7.11 -17.01
CA LEU A 573 -8.56 -8.26 -17.60
C LEU A 573 -7.64 -8.94 -18.63
N SER A 574 -7.96 -10.19 -18.95
CA SER A 574 -7.37 -10.88 -20.11
C SER A 574 -7.76 -10.19 -21.43
N GLY A 575 -7.07 -10.50 -22.53
CA GLY A 575 -7.42 -9.99 -23.87
C GLY A 575 -8.88 -10.26 -24.25
N ASN A 576 -9.47 -11.34 -23.74
CA ASN A 576 -10.86 -11.73 -23.96
C ASN A 576 -11.85 -11.10 -22.96
N GLY A 577 -11.40 -10.18 -22.10
CA GLY A 577 -12.25 -9.48 -21.11
C GLY A 577 -12.61 -10.30 -19.88
N ARG A 578 -12.07 -11.52 -19.75
CA ARG A 578 -12.26 -12.37 -18.56
C ARG A 578 -11.30 -12.00 -17.44
N LEU A 579 -11.70 -12.29 -16.21
CA LEU A 579 -10.84 -12.19 -15.04
C LEU A 579 -9.61 -13.10 -15.21
N LEU A 580 -8.46 -12.62 -14.73
CA LEU A 580 -7.22 -13.41 -14.71
C LEU A 580 -7.28 -14.51 -13.65
N GLU A 581 -6.90 -15.73 -14.01
CA GLU A 581 -6.79 -16.82 -13.05
C GLU A 581 -5.50 -16.70 -12.22
N ALA A 582 -5.46 -17.42 -11.09
CA ALA A 582 -4.26 -17.53 -10.28
C ALA A 582 -3.16 -18.22 -11.07
N LEU A 583 -1.95 -17.67 -11.05
CA LEU A 583 -0.80 -18.30 -11.66
C LEU A 583 -0.38 -19.55 -10.87
N PRO A 584 0.10 -20.61 -11.54
CA PRO A 584 0.66 -21.77 -10.86
C PRO A 584 1.74 -21.38 -9.84
N LYS A 585 1.84 -22.13 -8.73
CA LYS A 585 2.82 -21.84 -7.65
C LYS A 585 4.27 -21.88 -8.14
N ASP A 586 4.53 -22.68 -9.16
CA ASP A 586 5.82 -22.85 -9.82
C ASP A 586 6.05 -21.85 -10.97
N HIS A 587 5.11 -20.92 -11.23
CA HIS A 587 5.31 -19.86 -12.20
C HIS A 587 6.51 -18.96 -11.80
N PRO A 588 7.36 -18.50 -12.74
CA PRO A 588 8.54 -17.66 -12.43
C PRO A 588 8.23 -16.44 -11.56
N TYR A 589 7.14 -15.73 -11.87
CA TYR A 589 6.69 -14.56 -11.10
C TYR A 589 6.36 -14.88 -9.63
N CYS A 590 5.82 -16.09 -9.38
CA CYS A 590 5.40 -16.57 -8.06
C CYS A 590 6.61 -17.02 -7.23
N ARG A 591 7.56 -17.75 -7.83
CA ARG A 591 8.74 -18.29 -7.13
C ARG A 591 9.52 -17.19 -6.41
N GLU A 592 9.79 -16.09 -7.10
CA GLU A 592 10.57 -14.96 -6.56
C GLU A 592 9.85 -14.29 -5.38
N GLN A 593 8.55 -14.04 -5.51
CA GLN A 593 7.76 -13.34 -4.50
C GLN A 593 7.41 -14.22 -3.29
N ASN A 594 7.18 -15.52 -3.49
CA ASN A 594 6.86 -16.48 -2.43
C ASN A 594 8.05 -16.76 -1.49
N VAL A 595 9.28 -16.47 -1.93
CA VAL A 595 10.47 -16.55 -1.07
C VAL A 595 10.42 -15.46 0.01
N LEU A 596 9.92 -14.27 -0.35
CA LEU A 596 9.95 -13.09 0.52
C LEU A 596 8.59 -12.80 1.17
N GLY A 597 7.48 -13.35 0.69
CA GLY A 597 6.16 -13.05 1.21
C GLY A 597 5.22 -14.24 1.32
N CYS A 598 4.16 -14.05 2.09
CA CYS A 598 3.12 -15.03 2.33
C CYS A 598 1.74 -14.35 2.25
N TYR A 599 0.92 -14.83 1.33
CA TYR A 599 -0.46 -14.37 1.08
C TYR A 599 -1.35 -15.60 0.93
N PRO A 600 -1.75 -16.22 2.05
CA PRO A 600 -2.37 -17.54 2.04
C PRO A 600 -3.88 -17.52 1.75
N LEU A 601 -4.52 -16.35 1.83
CA LEU A 601 -5.96 -16.23 1.68
C LEU A 601 -6.41 -16.48 0.22
N PRO A 602 -7.54 -17.20 0.02
CA PRO A 602 -8.14 -17.33 -1.30
C PRO A 602 -8.38 -15.96 -1.95
N GLY A 603 -8.03 -15.83 -3.22
CA GLY A 603 -8.15 -14.57 -3.96
C GLY A 603 -6.93 -13.64 -3.84
N TRP A 604 -5.95 -13.96 -2.99
CA TRP A 604 -4.67 -13.23 -2.86
C TRP A 604 -3.49 -13.89 -3.57
N GLU A 605 -3.76 -14.92 -4.37
CA GLU A 605 -2.78 -15.54 -5.25
C GLU A 605 -2.31 -14.54 -6.30
N GLN A 606 -1.07 -14.70 -6.75
CA GLN A 606 -0.53 -13.87 -7.81
C GLN A 606 -1.20 -14.19 -9.15
N LYS A 607 -1.77 -13.17 -9.79
CA LYS A 607 -2.55 -13.29 -11.04
C LYS A 607 -1.87 -12.64 -12.23
N ARG A 608 -0.95 -11.72 -11.97
CA ARG A 608 -0.24 -10.95 -13.01
C ARG A 608 1.19 -10.61 -12.59
N PRO A 609 2.11 -10.38 -13.54
CA PRO A 609 3.44 -9.88 -13.24
C PRO A 609 3.40 -8.46 -12.69
N LEU A 610 4.46 -8.08 -11.97
CA LEU A 610 4.78 -6.68 -11.70
C LEU A 610 5.64 -6.14 -12.85
N PRO A 611 5.12 -5.25 -13.73
CA PRO A 611 5.92 -4.76 -14.85
C PRO A 611 6.92 -3.70 -14.41
N GLN A 612 7.97 -3.53 -15.21
CA GLN A 612 8.83 -2.35 -15.24
C GLN A 612 8.14 -1.27 -16.08
N TYR A 613 7.84 -0.12 -15.48
CA TYR A 613 7.15 0.97 -16.17
C TYR A 613 8.15 1.92 -16.85
N LYS A 614 8.48 1.68 -18.12
CA LYS A 614 9.37 2.58 -18.89
C LYS A 614 8.61 3.82 -19.40
N PRO A 615 9.22 5.02 -19.37
CA PRO A 615 10.62 5.33 -19.02
C PRO A 615 10.84 5.68 -17.52
N PHE A 616 9.82 5.53 -16.67
CA PHE A 616 9.88 5.99 -15.28
C PHE A 616 10.82 5.17 -14.39
N GLU A 617 11.13 3.94 -14.80
CA GLU A 617 11.73 2.93 -13.94
C GLU A 617 12.96 2.25 -14.58
N ASP A 618 14.02 2.10 -13.77
CA ASP A 618 15.18 1.30 -14.12
C ASP A 618 14.89 -0.22 -14.05
N GLU A 619 15.89 -1.06 -14.30
CA GLU A 619 15.73 -2.52 -14.33
C GLU A 619 15.40 -3.17 -12.97
N LEU A 620 15.62 -2.45 -11.87
CA LEU A 620 15.18 -2.85 -10.52
C LEU A 620 13.83 -2.20 -10.17
N GLY A 621 13.27 -1.42 -11.09
CA GLY A 621 12.09 -0.60 -10.98
C GLY A 621 12.20 0.52 -9.96
N ARG A 622 13.42 1.00 -9.74
CA ARG A 622 13.70 2.26 -9.06
C ARG A 622 13.33 3.41 -9.97
N ALA A 623 12.84 4.52 -9.41
CA ALA A 623 12.43 5.62 -10.26
C ALA A 623 13.67 6.31 -10.85
N VAL A 624 13.63 6.60 -12.15
CA VAL A 624 14.77 7.24 -12.85
C VAL A 624 14.98 8.69 -12.39
N GLU A 625 13.93 9.37 -11.91
CA GLU A 625 14.07 10.69 -11.26
C GLU A 625 14.14 10.58 -9.74
N SER A 626 15.17 11.20 -9.16
CA SER A 626 15.38 11.28 -7.71
C SER A 626 14.27 12.03 -6.95
N SER A 627 13.49 12.87 -7.63
CA SER A 627 12.30 13.56 -7.11
C SER A 627 11.08 12.63 -7.01
N GLU A 628 11.07 11.54 -7.78
CA GLU A 628 10.05 10.49 -7.77
C GLU A 628 10.43 9.33 -6.85
N GLU A 629 11.72 9.21 -6.50
CA GLU A 629 12.21 8.26 -5.51
C GLU A 629 11.89 8.69 -4.08
N HIS A 630 11.67 7.69 -3.21
CA HIS A 630 11.44 7.95 -1.80
C HIS A 630 12.73 8.44 -1.15
N ARG A 631 12.69 9.70 -0.74
CA ARG A 631 13.63 10.22 0.23
C ARG A 631 13.29 9.63 1.60
N CYS A 632 14.25 8.98 2.23
CA CYS A 632 14.14 8.56 3.63
C CYS A 632 13.99 9.81 4.53
N LYS A 633 13.71 9.66 5.83
CA LYS A 633 13.57 10.80 6.76
C LYS A 633 14.77 11.77 6.77
N SER A 634 15.93 11.38 6.25
CA SER A 634 17.10 12.24 6.09
C SER A 634 17.22 12.90 4.71
N SER A 635 16.15 12.93 3.91
CA SER A 635 16.08 13.60 2.60
C SER A 635 16.98 13.03 1.49
N LEU A 636 17.52 11.82 1.67
CA LEU A 636 18.41 11.14 0.71
C LEU A 636 17.66 10.06 -0.06
N THR A 637 17.98 9.88 -1.34
CA THR A 637 17.52 8.70 -2.10
C THR A 637 18.07 7.43 -1.48
N VAL A 638 17.41 6.28 -1.73
CA VAL A 638 17.84 4.99 -1.15
C VAL A 638 19.28 4.66 -1.57
N ALA A 639 19.66 4.94 -2.83
CA ALA A 639 21.01 4.70 -3.33
C ALA A 639 22.04 5.64 -2.70
N GLU A 640 21.74 6.93 -2.56
CA GLU A 640 22.61 7.90 -1.87
C GLU A 640 22.79 7.55 -0.40
N TYR A 641 21.71 7.08 0.23
CA TYR A 641 21.69 6.66 1.60
C TYR A 641 22.54 5.41 1.82
N ASP A 642 22.34 4.38 1.01
CA ASP A 642 23.12 3.14 1.05
C ASP A 642 24.60 3.41 0.77
N THR A 643 24.90 4.32 -0.16
CA THR A 643 26.26 4.77 -0.45
C THR A 643 26.86 5.53 0.73
N LYS A 644 26.10 6.42 1.38
CA LYS A 644 26.55 7.14 2.59
C LYS A 644 26.75 6.20 3.77
N VAL A 645 25.89 5.21 3.96
CA VAL A 645 26.04 4.16 4.98
C VAL A 645 27.28 3.30 4.70
N ALA A 646 27.50 2.91 3.44
CA ALA A 646 28.67 2.15 3.03
C ALA A 646 29.98 2.92 3.20
N LYS A 647 29.96 4.25 3.06
CA LYS A 647 31.09 5.15 3.33
C LYS A 647 31.30 5.42 4.82
N ALA A 648 30.24 5.42 5.64
CA ALA A 648 30.29 5.74 7.08
C ALA A 648 30.60 4.52 7.99
N LYS A 649 31.51 3.63 7.57
CA LYS A 649 31.73 2.29 8.13
C LYS A 649 32.16 2.18 9.61
N SER A 650 32.32 3.27 10.35
CA SER A 650 32.86 3.22 11.72
C SER A 650 32.42 4.33 12.68
N GLN A 651 31.57 5.28 12.28
CA GLN A 651 31.17 6.40 13.15
C GLN A 651 29.76 6.22 13.77
N LYS A 652 29.53 6.84 14.94
CA LYS A 652 28.22 6.95 15.62
C LYS A 652 27.09 7.38 14.66
N ALA A 653 27.42 8.19 13.65
CA ALA A 653 26.52 8.60 12.58
C ALA A 653 26.04 7.42 11.71
N GLY A 654 26.93 6.52 11.26
CA GLY A 654 26.58 5.34 10.48
C GLY A 654 25.65 4.35 11.21
N LYS A 655 25.86 4.17 12.52
CA LYS A 655 24.94 3.38 13.39
C LYS A 655 23.57 4.05 13.57
N ARG A 656 23.52 5.38 13.58
CA ARG A 656 22.26 6.16 13.66
C ARG A 656 21.52 6.11 12.33
N LEU A 657 22.24 6.15 11.20
CA LEU A 657 21.67 5.94 9.87
C LEU A 657 21.13 4.50 9.68
N GLN A 658 21.85 3.46 10.10
CA GLN A 658 21.34 2.08 10.03
C GLN A 658 20.01 1.84 10.79
N LYS A 659 19.68 2.67 11.80
CA LYS A 659 18.36 2.62 12.47
C LYS A 659 17.21 3.09 11.58
N HIS A 660 17.48 3.82 10.50
CA HIS A 660 16.47 4.40 9.61
C HIS A 660 16.29 3.64 8.28
N THR A 661 17.20 2.73 7.92
CA THR A 661 16.97 1.69 6.90
C THR A 661 16.42 0.44 7.57
N ALA A 662 15.18 0.50 8.02
CA ALA A 662 14.57 -0.64 8.66
C ALA A 662 14.17 -1.68 7.59
N LYS A 663 15.13 -2.55 7.24
CA LYS A 663 14.80 -3.86 6.67
C LYS A 663 13.79 -4.50 7.63
N GLY A 664 12.66 -4.92 7.07
CA GLY A 664 11.40 -4.99 7.82
C GLY A 664 10.45 -6.07 7.31
N GLY A 665 9.22 -6.03 7.80
CA GLY A 665 8.09 -6.74 7.19
C GLY A 665 7.01 -5.72 6.81
N PHE A 666 6.43 -5.83 5.63
CA PHE A 666 5.27 -5.05 5.22
C PHE A 666 4.01 -5.92 5.37
N VAL A 667 2.96 -5.39 6.00
CA VAL A 667 1.77 -6.16 6.35
C VAL A 667 0.49 -5.53 5.80
N PHE A 668 -0.50 -6.37 5.48
CA PHE A 668 -1.85 -5.96 5.12
C PHE A 668 -2.83 -6.49 6.17
N VAL A 669 -3.67 -5.61 6.69
CA VAL A 669 -4.56 -5.92 7.81
C VAL A 669 -5.90 -5.22 7.62
N CYS A 670 -7.01 -5.85 7.98
CA CYS A 670 -8.31 -5.16 8.06
C CYS A 670 -8.46 -4.40 9.39
N PRO A 671 -9.48 -3.53 9.54
CA PRO A 671 -9.77 -2.83 10.80
C PRO A 671 -9.94 -3.77 12.02
N HIS A 672 -10.36 -5.02 11.81
CA HIS A 672 -10.49 -6.04 12.86
C HIS A 672 -9.17 -6.75 13.21
N ARG A 673 -8.03 -6.27 12.70
CA ARG A 673 -6.68 -6.78 13.00
C ARG A 673 -6.38 -8.18 12.46
N VAL A 674 -7.15 -8.64 11.47
CA VAL A 674 -6.85 -9.88 10.73
C VAL A 674 -5.83 -9.58 9.65
N ILE A 675 -4.73 -10.35 9.62
CA ILE A 675 -3.64 -10.19 8.65
C ILE A 675 -3.99 -10.96 7.38
N TYR A 676 -4.03 -10.26 6.25
CA TYR A 676 -4.32 -10.84 4.94
C TYR A 676 -3.06 -11.35 4.24
N GLY A 677 -1.91 -10.79 4.59
CA GLY A 677 -0.61 -11.27 4.15
C GLY A 677 0.51 -10.30 4.49
N PHE A 678 1.74 -10.73 4.21
CA PHE A 678 2.92 -9.96 4.48
C PHE A 678 4.06 -10.28 3.51
N HIS A 679 5.05 -9.39 3.44
CA HIS A 679 6.32 -9.69 2.78
C HIS A 679 7.51 -9.01 3.48
N ALA A 680 8.70 -9.59 3.30
CA ALA A 680 9.95 -9.08 3.82
C ALA A 680 10.47 -7.92 2.96
N MET A 681 10.82 -6.81 3.60
CA MET A 681 11.40 -5.64 2.94
C MET A 681 12.92 -5.74 2.98
N LEU A 682 13.52 -5.96 1.80
CA LEU A 682 14.99 -5.97 1.62
C LEU A 682 15.58 -4.56 1.46
N ARG A 683 14.70 -3.57 1.24
CA ARG A 683 14.99 -2.14 1.10
C ARG A 683 14.10 -1.33 2.03
N GLY A 684 14.29 -0.01 2.06
CA GLY A 684 13.38 0.89 2.75
C GLY A 684 11.97 0.82 2.17
N GLU A 685 10.98 1.00 3.04
CA GLU A 685 9.56 1.01 2.70
C GLU A 685 9.24 2.05 1.61
N SER A 686 8.32 1.68 0.73
CA SER A 686 7.97 2.41 -0.47
C SER A 686 6.48 2.22 -0.80
N PRO A 687 5.79 3.25 -1.34
CA PRO A 687 4.59 3.11 -2.16
C PRO A 687 4.52 1.92 -3.11
N ARG A 688 5.66 1.39 -3.57
CA ARG A 688 5.68 0.20 -4.41
C ARG A 688 5.36 -1.09 -3.65
N ASP A 689 5.57 -1.16 -2.34
CA ASP A 689 5.25 -2.32 -1.50
C ASP A 689 3.72 -2.59 -1.49
N PRO A 690 2.84 -1.62 -1.15
CA PRO A 690 1.40 -1.80 -1.28
C PRO A 690 0.94 -1.94 -2.72
N PHE A 691 1.50 -1.17 -3.66
CA PHE A 691 1.14 -1.28 -5.09
C PHE A 691 1.41 -2.68 -5.64
N ALA A 692 2.58 -3.26 -5.37
CA ALA A 692 2.98 -4.56 -5.90
C ALA A 692 1.99 -5.65 -5.50
N VAL A 693 1.55 -5.66 -4.24
CA VAL A 693 0.60 -6.66 -3.74
C VAL A 693 -0.79 -6.43 -4.32
N LEU A 694 -1.34 -5.22 -4.20
CA LEU A 694 -2.69 -4.90 -4.66
C LEU A 694 -2.83 -5.13 -6.17
N TYR A 695 -1.84 -4.68 -6.96
CA TYR A 695 -1.84 -4.88 -8.40
C TYR A 695 -1.68 -6.35 -8.76
N THR A 696 -0.67 -7.05 -8.24
CA THR A 696 -0.35 -8.40 -8.75
C THR A 696 -1.32 -9.48 -8.28
N ARG A 697 -2.07 -9.26 -7.20
CA ARG A 697 -2.86 -10.31 -6.53
C ARG A 697 -4.37 -10.11 -6.57
N LEU A 698 -4.85 -8.88 -6.51
CA LEU A 698 -6.29 -8.61 -6.46
C LEU A 698 -6.83 -8.32 -7.85
N HIS A 699 -8.11 -8.60 -8.07
CA HIS A 699 -8.86 -8.02 -9.19
C HIS A 699 -9.28 -6.59 -8.86
N ARG A 700 -9.54 -5.78 -9.88
CA ARG A 700 -10.02 -4.40 -9.71
C ARG A 700 -11.25 -4.32 -8.80
N HIS A 701 -12.21 -5.23 -8.97
CA HIS A 701 -13.44 -5.27 -8.15
C HIS A 701 -13.23 -5.82 -6.73
N ASN A 702 -12.07 -6.42 -6.44
CA ASN A 702 -11.68 -6.92 -5.12
C ASN A 702 -10.69 -5.99 -4.41
N LEU A 703 -10.38 -4.82 -4.99
CA LEU A 703 -9.59 -3.80 -4.33
C LEU A 703 -10.41 -3.16 -3.20
N PRO A 704 -9.77 -2.73 -2.10
CA PRO A 704 -10.47 -2.01 -1.06
C PRO A 704 -10.99 -0.68 -1.60
N SER A 705 -12.21 -0.29 -1.20
CA SER A 705 -12.73 1.06 -1.44
C SER A 705 -11.90 2.11 -0.71
N VAL A 706 -11.34 1.76 0.46
CA VAL A 706 -10.50 2.65 1.27
C VAL A 706 -9.22 1.95 1.72
N LEU A 707 -8.08 2.56 1.41
CA LEU A 707 -6.74 2.10 1.81
C LEU A 707 -6.07 3.14 2.73
N PHE A 708 -5.78 2.73 3.95
CA PHE A 708 -5.03 3.52 4.92
C PHE A 708 -3.54 3.21 4.86
N TYR A 709 -2.74 4.28 4.70
CA TYR A 709 -1.29 4.20 4.62
C TYR A 709 -0.65 5.52 5.09
N ASP A 710 0.41 5.48 5.89
CA ASP A 710 1.06 6.68 6.44
C ASP A 710 1.60 7.64 5.36
N ASN A 711 1.90 7.09 4.18
CA ASN A 711 2.36 7.78 2.99
C ASN A 711 1.38 7.61 1.81
N ALA A 712 0.07 7.58 2.11
CA ALA A 712 -1.03 7.39 1.15
C ALA A 712 -1.01 8.37 -0.02
N CYS A 713 -0.64 9.64 0.22
CA CYS A 713 -0.53 10.65 -0.84
C CYS A 713 0.45 10.22 -1.96
N LYS A 714 1.62 9.69 -1.58
CA LYS A 714 2.62 9.20 -2.55
C LYS A 714 2.20 7.88 -3.17
N LEU A 715 1.55 7.00 -2.41
CA LEU A 715 0.98 5.76 -2.94
C LEU A 715 -0.07 6.01 -4.02
N ARG A 716 -0.98 6.96 -3.78
CA ARG A 716 -1.97 7.36 -4.77
C ARG A 716 -1.30 7.88 -6.04
N ALA A 717 -0.35 8.81 -5.91
CA ALA A 717 0.39 9.33 -7.05
C ALA A 717 1.14 8.21 -7.81
N TYR A 718 1.77 7.28 -7.08
CA TYR A 718 2.47 6.13 -7.65
C TYR A 718 1.52 5.24 -8.45
N SER A 719 0.35 4.93 -7.88
CA SER A 719 -0.67 4.05 -8.46
C SER A 719 -1.35 4.69 -9.68
N MET A 720 -1.81 5.94 -9.56
CA MET A 720 -2.55 6.63 -10.62
C MET A 720 -1.69 7.01 -11.84
N ARG A 721 -0.37 7.11 -11.69
CA ARG A 721 0.54 7.31 -12.83
C ARG A 721 0.79 6.03 -13.63
N ARG A 722 0.72 4.87 -12.96
CA ARG A 722 1.08 3.56 -13.54
C ARG A 722 -0.14 2.82 -14.05
N GLU A 723 -1.15 2.68 -13.19
CA GLU A 723 -2.36 1.91 -13.46
C GLU A 723 -3.62 2.69 -13.02
N PRO A 724 -3.89 3.86 -13.64
CA PRO A 724 -5.00 4.71 -13.25
C PRO A 724 -6.37 4.02 -13.32
N GLY A 725 -6.60 3.22 -14.37
CA GLY A 725 -7.87 2.50 -14.55
C GLY A 725 -8.08 1.41 -13.52
N PHE A 726 -7.00 0.80 -13.05
CA PHE A 726 -7.04 -0.28 -12.05
C PHE A 726 -7.33 0.27 -10.65
N PHE A 727 -6.73 1.40 -10.28
CA PHE A 727 -6.87 2.02 -8.95
C PHE A 727 -7.91 3.14 -8.90
N ALA A 728 -8.70 3.34 -9.97
CA ALA A 728 -9.59 4.49 -10.12
C ALA A 728 -10.58 4.63 -8.95
N ASP A 729 -11.06 3.53 -8.38
CA ASP A 729 -12.09 3.55 -7.34
C ASP A 729 -11.54 3.38 -5.92
N VAL A 730 -10.20 3.39 -5.76
CA VAL A 730 -9.55 3.25 -4.45
C VAL A 730 -9.30 4.64 -3.84
N ARG A 731 -9.80 4.85 -2.62
CA ARG A 731 -9.48 6.04 -1.82
C ARG A 731 -8.24 5.77 -0.99
N PHE A 732 -7.26 6.66 -1.11
CA PHE A 732 -6.01 6.58 -0.35
C PHE A 732 -6.04 7.60 0.77
N LEU A 733 -6.03 7.16 2.02
CA LEU A 733 -6.13 8.02 3.20
C LEU A 733 -4.91 7.85 4.10
N CYS A 734 -4.43 8.97 4.64
CA CYS A 734 -3.41 8.95 5.69
C CYS A 734 -4.08 8.73 7.05
N ASP A 735 -3.38 8.05 7.95
CA ASP A 735 -3.77 7.85 9.36
C ASP A 735 -3.51 9.14 10.19
N ARG A 736 -4.24 10.22 9.90
CA ARG A 736 -4.15 11.49 10.63
C ARG A 736 -5.50 12.03 11.06
#